data_AF-Q8H1B6-F1
#
_entry.id   AF-Q8H1B6-F1
#
_cell.length_a   1.000
_cell.length_b   1.000
_cell.length_c   1.000
_cell.angle_alpha   90.00
_cell.angle_beta   90.00
_cell.angle_gamma   90.00
#
_symmetry.space_group_name_H-M   'P 1'
#
loop_
_entity.id
_entity.type
_entity.pdbx_description
1 polymer ?
#
loop_
_entity_poly.entity_id
_entity_poly.type
_entity_poly.pdbx_seq_one_letter_code
_entity_poly.pdbx_strand_id
1 'polypeptide(L)'
;MPTRRSGSVLGLSIWLASMCTLIASVAADTVRICVPFDDNDLTDQCTTNMQAGYGTTDVSFECTKGGSAEACMRRIATGVDHISVLGGNDLYLSHKDYRLTTFISQSIDGGTTTAVYYGLAVVKAETCTSGTIASFKDLRGKKACHTGYRRTVGWQLPIGKLLATGVMPEVADPDGEVSKDIASHRAFFGDSCVPGARDRDGNTLASNTKLCELCQTPTGDATCEFSDEVNDYASYTGAFKCMDQGDGQVAFVKETTLDDYNAELAEASAGQVQKGDFRILCDDKCVEWDGYLTDESCSTGKRPTSALIGRKDFPSTSLGVAAIDLLYNNGAVKPEAQLQGGRQSFFWSANNVEDGEPAVSLQKVEDYEFRNHFTAYEQYKHIEESEYQELENPDVTVKVCVPYDEDQAVEECSRIMDLEYSGTFGAGLTTKFQCSNGGSRDNCMKRIAEGQDDLSIFIGDDLYLAHRNYDLTAYIAQSFDGESTAVYTGLAVVKREKCECSGTDCIKKFGDLAATGEGTKKNACHMRYRRTDGWRLPVGKLLALGIMPELMDPSGKLNVDAYSQKEFFGDVCVPGAEDRNGEPAAEMCELCRAPEGAEDKCATRGDGYVYSGRVGAFQCMDEGAGDVAFVSESMLDGYNEELRSQNKQEVSKDDYRILCDDRCAPWDTYKTDPTCTTGHASTPAVVARKDFGTTAKGKAAIESLYNHGGVKPQASGIGGLRGRNGFFWAGRTTRLVLVPNPSSDAGFKEFFKSYDQYDHIAETEDADNAATTKQSTIRMRLSAVQLTSNDIDARNFAYENFVERFQARLRARLSDRCRENANSGCGKTIFINVLDVAFVSASRRRLLAATIDVQARVEGADAQLADGVAQGEQLDGVGRVERSTSQWQVGVTEGSSDDGSGGSPRWQ
;
A
#
# COMPACT_ATOMS: atom_id res chain seq x y z
N MET A 1 49.94 -4.09 67.91
CA MET A 1 50.08 -5.42 68.56
C MET A 1 49.22 -5.45 69.80
N PRO A 2 48.54 -6.56 70.18
CA PRO A 2 48.19 -7.75 69.42
C PRO A 2 46.65 -8.02 69.36
N THR A 3 46.31 -9.10 68.66
CA THR A 3 45.02 -9.60 68.12
C THR A 3 44.29 -10.64 68.98
N ARG A 4 42.96 -10.81 68.80
CA ARG A 4 42.16 -12.09 68.67
C ARG A 4 40.65 -11.79 68.64
N ARG A 5 39.87 -12.17 67.60
CA ARG A 5 38.96 -13.37 67.44
C ARG A 5 37.98 -13.57 68.63
N SER A 6 36.68 -13.88 68.52
CA SER A 6 35.80 -14.44 67.47
C SER A 6 34.37 -14.69 68.02
N GLY A 7 33.33 -14.51 67.19
CA GLY A 7 32.01 -15.22 67.14
C GLY A 7 31.00 -15.09 68.31
N SER A 8 29.72 -15.51 68.23
CA SER A 8 28.71 -15.81 67.18
C SER A 8 27.41 -16.29 67.93
N VAL A 9 26.25 -16.30 67.23
CA VAL A 9 25.02 -17.16 67.44
C VAL A 9 23.94 -16.62 68.44
N LEU A 10 22.78 -16.09 67.99
CA LEU A 10 21.46 -16.74 67.63
C LEU A 10 20.77 -17.44 68.83
N GLY A 11 19.46 -17.30 69.12
CA GLY A 11 18.30 -16.68 68.47
C GLY A 11 16.99 -16.98 69.27
N LEU A 12 15.83 -16.79 68.60
CA LEU A 12 14.41 -17.03 68.98
C LEU A 12 13.70 -15.92 69.80
N SER A 13 12.45 -15.51 69.57
CA SER A 13 11.44 -15.52 68.48
C SER A 13 10.09 -15.13 69.14
N ILE A 14 9.12 -14.66 68.34
CA ILE A 14 7.68 -14.41 68.64
C ILE A 14 7.33 -12.91 68.71
N TRP A 15 6.22 -12.57 68.02
CA TRP A 15 5.61 -11.26 67.73
C TRP A 15 5.92 -10.71 66.33
N LEU A 16 5.14 -11.14 65.34
CA LEU A 16 4.44 -10.28 64.36
C LEU A 16 3.80 -11.19 63.29
N ALA A 17 2.61 -11.71 63.59
CA ALA A 17 1.69 -12.29 62.62
C ALA A 17 0.40 -11.46 62.66
N SER A 18 0.46 -10.26 62.09
CA SER A 18 -0.70 -9.47 61.65
C SER A 18 -0.18 -8.37 60.73
N MET A 19 -0.83 -8.17 59.58
CA MET A 19 -0.49 -7.28 58.46
C MET A 19 0.63 -7.74 57.52
N CYS A 20 0.27 -8.56 56.52
CA CYS A 20 0.59 -8.32 55.11
C CYS A 20 -0.07 -9.39 54.21
N THR A 21 -1.39 -9.41 54.17
CA THR A 21 -2.11 -9.87 52.97
C THR A 21 -2.30 -8.65 52.08
N LEU A 22 -1.26 -8.29 51.32
CA LEU A 22 -1.42 -7.52 50.09
C LEU A 22 -2.12 -8.45 49.10
N ILE A 23 -3.45 -8.38 49.08
CA ILE A 23 -4.19 -8.77 47.88
C ILE A 23 -3.76 -7.73 46.83
N ALA A 24 -2.88 -8.12 45.91
CA ALA A 24 -2.76 -7.39 44.67
C ALA A 24 -4.15 -7.48 44.01
N SER A 25 -4.93 -6.40 44.09
CA SER A 25 -6.11 -6.27 43.24
C SER A 25 -5.57 -6.25 41.82
N VAL A 26 -5.71 -7.36 41.10
CA VAL A 26 -5.57 -7.34 39.65
C VAL A 26 -6.66 -6.38 39.18
N ALA A 27 -6.27 -5.18 38.78
CA ALA A 27 -7.24 -4.25 38.21
C ALA A 27 -7.75 -4.90 36.92
N ALA A 28 -9.06 -5.04 36.78
CA ALA A 28 -9.67 -5.59 35.58
C ALA A 28 -9.20 -4.80 34.35
N ASP A 29 -8.85 -5.51 33.27
CA ASP A 29 -8.47 -4.86 32.03
C ASP A 29 -9.71 -4.21 31.40
N THR A 30 -9.63 -2.91 31.09
CA THR A 30 -10.80 -2.11 30.72
C THR A 30 -11.01 -2.04 29.20
N VAL A 31 -12.19 -2.45 28.75
CA VAL A 31 -12.66 -2.30 27.37
C VAL A 31 -13.33 -0.93 27.20
N ARG A 32 -12.73 -0.05 26.39
CA ARG A 32 -13.29 1.27 26.08
C ARG A 32 -14.21 1.22 24.86
N ILE A 33 -15.46 1.60 25.03
CA ILE A 33 -16.50 1.63 24.00
C ILE A 33 -16.81 3.07 23.61
N CYS A 34 -16.54 3.45 22.37
CA CYS A 34 -16.86 4.80 21.92
C CYS A 34 -18.34 4.94 21.54
N VAL A 35 -19.01 5.92 22.15
CA VAL A 35 -20.41 6.30 21.89
C VAL A 35 -20.44 7.35 20.77
N PRO A 36 -21.09 7.08 19.61
CA PRO A 36 -21.04 7.95 18.44
C PRO A 36 -21.94 9.19 18.54
N PHE A 37 -22.20 9.65 19.77
CA PHE A 37 -23.10 10.77 20.07
C PHE A 37 -22.42 11.75 21.03
N ASP A 38 -22.79 13.01 20.93
CA ASP A 38 -22.34 14.09 21.81
C ASP A 38 -23.26 14.21 23.05
N ASP A 39 -23.46 13.10 23.78
CA ASP A 39 -24.40 13.01 24.89
C ASP A 39 -23.78 12.30 26.10
N ASN A 40 -23.75 13.00 27.23
CA ASN A 40 -23.17 12.48 28.47
C ASN A 40 -24.08 11.45 29.12
N ASP A 41 -25.39 11.65 29.09
CA ASP A 41 -26.36 10.75 29.72
C ASP A 41 -26.38 9.41 29.00
N LEU A 42 -26.25 9.41 27.65
CA LEU A 42 -26.07 8.18 26.87
C LEU A 42 -24.75 7.48 27.18
N THR A 43 -23.67 8.24 27.40
CA THR A 43 -22.34 7.67 27.70
C THR A 43 -22.31 7.02 29.08
N ASP A 44 -22.94 7.64 30.07
CA ASP A 44 -23.03 7.12 31.43
C ASP A 44 -23.94 5.89 31.52
N GLN A 45 -25.06 5.91 30.79
CA GLN A 45 -25.95 4.75 30.67
C GLN A 45 -25.25 3.58 29.96
N CYS A 46 -24.52 3.86 28.87
CA CYS A 46 -23.71 2.84 28.20
C CYS A 46 -22.73 2.19 29.18
N THR A 47 -21.97 2.99 29.94
CA THR A 47 -21.00 2.46 30.91
C THR A 47 -21.69 1.58 31.95
N THR A 48 -22.80 2.06 32.51
CA THR A 48 -23.58 1.35 33.53
C THR A 48 -24.11 0.02 33.00
N ASN A 49 -24.71 0.03 31.81
CA ASN A 49 -25.34 -1.15 31.20
C ASN A 49 -24.31 -2.18 30.76
N MET A 50 -23.20 -1.75 30.16
CA MET A 50 -22.13 -2.63 29.72
C MET A 50 -21.41 -3.27 30.90
N GLN A 51 -21.13 -2.49 31.94
CA GLN A 51 -20.51 -3.01 33.16
C GLN A 51 -21.44 -3.97 33.89
N ALA A 52 -22.74 -3.68 33.98
CA ALA A 52 -23.71 -4.53 34.65
C ALA A 52 -24.06 -5.80 33.86
N GLY A 53 -24.04 -5.75 32.52
CA GLY A 53 -24.38 -6.88 31.67
C GLY A 53 -23.21 -7.82 31.36
N TYR A 54 -21.99 -7.29 31.25
CA TYR A 54 -20.83 -8.03 30.74
C TYR A 54 -19.57 -7.92 31.62
N GLY A 55 -19.54 -7.00 32.58
CA GLY A 55 -18.38 -6.80 33.43
C GLY A 55 -18.10 -8.01 34.33
N THR A 56 -16.82 -8.35 34.47
CA THR A 56 -16.32 -9.44 35.34
C THR A 56 -15.20 -8.92 36.26
N THR A 57 -14.60 -9.81 37.05
CA THR A 57 -13.40 -9.47 37.84
C THR A 57 -12.17 -9.20 36.96
N ASP A 58 -12.16 -9.75 35.74
CA ASP A 58 -10.99 -9.75 34.86
C ASP A 58 -11.14 -8.75 33.71
N VAL A 59 -12.39 -8.42 33.33
CA VAL A 59 -12.72 -7.48 32.24
C VAL A 59 -13.74 -6.47 32.73
N SER A 60 -13.42 -5.18 32.64
CA SER A 60 -14.36 -4.07 32.88
C SER A 60 -14.73 -3.37 31.57
N PHE A 61 -15.87 -2.68 31.54
CA PHE A 61 -16.33 -1.91 30.39
C PHE A 61 -16.52 -0.44 30.78
N GLU A 62 -15.98 0.45 29.95
CA GLU A 62 -16.11 1.90 30.11
C GLU A 62 -16.55 2.48 28.76
N CYS A 63 -17.58 3.32 28.74
CA CYS A 63 -17.98 4.01 27.52
C CYS A 63 -17.40 5.42 27.49
N THR A 64 -16.86 5.80 26.34
CA THR A 64 -16.26 7.11 26.10
C THR A 64 -17.10 7.90 25.11
N LYS A 65 -17.13 9.21 25.30
CA LYS A 65 -17.91 10.12 24.46
C LYS A 65 -17.16 10.41 23.16
N GLY A 66 -17.75 10.02 22.04
CA GLY A 66 -17.17 10.18 20.70
C GLY A 66 -17.64 11.43 19.96
N GLY A 67 -18.88 11.88 20.16
CA GLY A 67 -19.46 13.03 19.45
C GLY A 67 -20.02 12.71 18.06
N SER A 68 -19.40 11.79 17.32
CA SER A 68 -19.90 11.26 16.04
C SER A 68 -19.37 9.85 15.76
N ALA A 69 -19.98 9.14 14.80
CA ALA A 69 -19.48 7.86 14.31
C ALA A 69 -18.04 7.99 13.77
N GLU A 70 -17.75 9.03 13.00
CA GLU A 70 -16.41 9.31 12.45
C GLU A 70 -15.36 9.52 13.54
N ALA A 71 -15.70 10.30 14.56
CA ALA A 71 -14.81 10.52 15.70
C ALA A 71 -14.53 9.21 16.44
N CYS A 72 -15.54 8.35 16.62
CA CYS A 72 -15.33 7.01 17.18
C CYS A 72 -14.43 6.13 16.31
N MET A 73 -14.65 6.10 14.99
CA MET A 73 -13.80 5.34 14.07
C MET A 73 -12.33 5.79 14.18
N ARG A 74 -12.09 7.11 14.19
CA ARG A 74 -10.74 7.68 14.34
C ARG A 74 -10.11 7.31 15.68
N ARG A 75 -10.85 7.46 16.78
CA ARG A 75 -10.35 7.14 18.13
C ARG A 75 -10.01 5.65 18.27
N ILE A 76 -10.83 4.77 17.70
CA ILE A 76 -10.53 3.34 17.66
C ILE A 76 -9.28 3.06 16.80
N ALA A 77 -9.19 3.63 15.60
CA ALA A 77 -8.05 3.42 14.70
C ALA A 77 -6.72 3.85 15.34
N THR A 78 -6.74 4.92 16.12
CA THR A 78 -5.57 5.44 16.87
C THR A 78 -5.31 4.72 18.21
N GLY A 79 -6.14 3.75 18.61
CA GLY A 79 -6.00 3.01 19.86
C GLY A 79 -6.48 3.77 21.11
N VAL A 80 -7.18 4.89 20.94
CA VAL A 80 -7.81 5.65 22.04
C VAL A 80 -9.02 4.93 22.59
N ASP A 81 -9.82 4.27 21.76
CA ASP A 81 -10.91 3.38 22.19
C ASP A 81 -10.71 2.00 21.58
N HIS A 82 -11.41 0.98 22.09
CA HIS A 82 -11.26 -0.39 21.61
C HIS A 82 -12.31 -0.76 20.58
N ILE A 83 -13.58 -0.44 20.86
CA ILE A 83 -14.71 -0.82 20.02
C ILE A 83 -15.78 0.27 19.95
N SER A 84 -16.68 0.17 18.98
CA SER A 84 -17.94 0.92 18.91
C SER A 84 -19.00 0.10 18.17
N VAL A 85 -20.27 0.41 18.37
CA VAL A 85 -21.38 -0.18 17.61
C VAL A 85 -21.76 0.80 16.52
N LEU A 86 -21.55 0.42 15.26
CA LEU A 86 -21.91 1.23 14.09
C LEU A 86 -22.88 0.46 13.21
N GLY A 87 -23.62 1.16 12.35
CA GLY A 87 -24.60 0.56 11.45
C GLY A 87 -24.60 1.18 10.06
N GLY A 88 -25.02 0.42 9.06
CA GLY A 88 -25.22 0.92 7.69
C GLY A 88 -23.97 1.59 7.10
N ASN A 89 -24.10 2.88 6.80
CA ASN A 89 -23.09 3.74 6.19
C ASN A 89 -21.75 3.73 6.96
N ASP A 90 -21.81 3.87 8.28
CA ASP A 90 -20.62 4.07 9.10
C ASP A 90 -19.78 2.80 9.21
N LEU A 91 -20.40 1.63 9.02
CA LEU A 91 -19.66 0.38 8.90
C LEU A 91 -18.86 0.30 7.60
N TYR A 92 -19.35 0.86 6.50
CA TYR A 92 -18.53 0.92 5.29
C TYR A 92 -17.31 1.82 5.51
N LEU A 93 -17.56 3.03 6.03
CA LEU A 93 -16.51 4.01 6.31
C LEU A 93 -15.46 3.45 7.27
N SER A 94 -15.89 2.67 8.28
CA SER A 94 -14.96 2.07 9.25
C SER A 94 -13.95 1.14 8.57
N HIS A 95 -14.39 0.34 7.60
CA HIS A 95 -13.50 -0.55 6.86
C HIS A 95 -12.65 0.20 5.82
N LYS A 96 -13.28 1.07 5.02
CA LYS A 96 -12.62 1.77 3.91
C LYS A 96 -11.60 2.81 4.39
N ASP A 97 -12.06 3.72 5.25
CA ASP A 97 -11.32 4.95 5.57
C ASP A 97 -10.48 4.79 6.84
N TYR A 98 -10.91 3.91 7.77
CA TYR A 98 -10.25 3.74 9.09
C TYR A 98 -9.59 2.37 9.28
N ARG A 99 -9.68 1.45 8.30
CA ARG A 99 -9.11 0.08 8.36
C ARG A 99 -9.53 -0.70 9.61
N LEU A 100 -10.74 -0.43 10.11
CA LEU A 100 -11.37 -1.19 11.19
C LEU A 100 -12.06 -2.41 10.60
N THR A 101 -12.41 -3.35 11.48
CA THR A 101 -13.05 -4.61 11.12
C THR A 101 -14.19 -4.92 12.07
N THR A 102 -15.15 -5.73 11.62
CA THR A 102 -16.32 -6.15 12.39
C THR A 102 -16.14 -7.53 13.01
N PHE A 103 -16.63 -7.71 14.25
CA PHE A 103 -16.47 -8.98 14.98
C PHE A 103 -17.79 -9.66 15.33
N ILE A 104 -18.79 -8.87 15.70
CA ILE A 104 -20.11 -9.34 16.11
C ILE A 104 -21.13 -8.46 15.39
N SER A 105 -22.13 -9.06 14.76
CA SER A 105 -23.24 -8.35 14.13
C SER A 105 -24.58 -8.85 14.65
N GLN A 106 -25.61 -8.04 14.44
CA GLN A 106 -26.98 -8.45 14.69
C GLN A 106 -27.44 -9.44 13.62
N SER A 107 -28.17 -10.45 14.05
CA SER A 107 -28.86 -11.40 13.17
C SER A 107 -30.34 -11.03 13.05
N ILE A 108 -30.89 -11.20 11.85
CA ILE A 108 -32.25 -10.82 11.48
C ILE A 108 -33.27 -11.93 11.81
N ASP A 109 -32.84 -13.20 11.93
CA ASP A 109 -33.73 -14.36 12.04
C ASP A 109 -33.32 -15.36 13.15
N GLY A 110 -32.68 -14.91 14.23
CA GLY A 110 -32.32 -15.82 15.33
C GLY A 110 -31.05 -16.65 15.11
N GLY A 111 -30.21 -16.29 14.14
CA GLY A 111 -28.85 -16.81 13.95
C GLY A 111 -28.68 -17.73 12.74
N THR A 112 -29.64 -17.77 11.82
CA THR A 112 -29.64 -18.69 10.66
C THR A 112 -29.44 -18.01 9.29
N THR A 113 -29.55 -16.68 9.21
CA THR A 113 -29.31 -15.89 7.98
C THR A 113 -28.18 -14.84 8.15
N THR A 114 -27.63 -14.46 7.00
CA THR A 114 -26.60 -13.43 6.82
C THR A 114 -26.94 -12.12 7.54
N ALA A 115 -25.94 -11.45 8.12
CA ALA A 115 -26.03 -10.15 8.83
C ALA A 115 -26.40 -8.95 7.94
N VAL A 116 -27.33 -9.12 6.99
CA VAL A 116 -27.70 -8.14 5.97
C VAL A 116 -29.19 -8.18 5.72
N TYR A 117 -29.78 -7.01 5.48
CA TYR A 117 -31.13 -6.90 4.97
C TYR A 117 -31.16 -6.29 3.56
N TYR A 118 -32.20 -6.58 2.81
CA TYR A 118 -32.34 -6.23 1.41
C TYR A 118 -33.15 -4.94 1.24
N GLY A 119 -32.61 -4.00 0.48
CA GLY A 119 -33.41 -2.91 -0.05
C GLY A 119 -34.24 -3.40 -1.24
N LEU A 120 -35.53 -3.10 -1.24
CA LEU A 120 -36.49 -3.51 -2.26
C LEU A 120 -37.19 -2.28 -2.85
N ALA A 121 -37.48 -2.33 -4.15
CA ALA A 121 -38.36 -1.39 -4.82
C ALA A 121 -39.70 -2.08 -5.07
N VAL A 122 -40.72 -1.68 -4.31
CA VAL A 122 -42.04 -2.33 -4.28
C VAL A 122 -43.05 -1.53 -5.08
N VAL A 123 -43.84 -2.23 -5.89
CA VAL A 123 -44.97 -1.67 -6.64
C VAL A 123 -46.21 -2.54 -6.45
N LYS A 124 -47.41 -2.01 -6.75
CA LYS A 124 -48.62 -2.82 -6.81
C LYS A 124 -48.53 -3.89 -7.91
N ALA A 125 -49.09 -5.08 -7.67
CA ALA A 125 -49.01 -6.19 -8.62
C ALA A 125 -49.63 -5.86 -9.99
N GLU A 126 -50.71 -5.08 -9.99
CA GLU A 126 -51.40 -4.61 -11.18
C GLU A 126 -50.54 -3.69 -12.07
N THR A 127 -49.68 -2.85 -11.49
CA THR A 127 -48.83 -1.92 -12.25
C THR A 127 -47.69 -2.67 -12.95
N CYS A 128 -47.18 -3.73 -12.33
CA CYS A 128 -46.24 -4.62 -13.02
C CYS A 128 -46.92 -5.50 -14.06
N THR A 129 -48.03 -6.16 -13.71
CA THR A 129 -48.71 -7.11 -14.62
C THR A 129 -49.20 -6.43 -15.90
N SER A 130 -49.62 -5.15 -15.80
CA SER A 130 -50.01 -4.34 -16.96
C SER A 130 -48.82 -3.83 -17.80
N GLY A 131 -47.58 -3.97 -17.32
CA GLY A 131 -46.39 -3.41 -17.95
C GLY A 131 -46.19 -1.91 -17.72
N THR A 132 -46.97 -1.30 -16.82
CA THR A 132 -46.87 0.16 -16.54
C THR A 132 -45.60 0.51 -15.76
N ILE A 133 -45.20 -0.35 -14.83
CA ILE A 133 -43.92 -0.32 -14.12
C ILE A 133 -43.47 -1.77 -13.95
N ALA A 134 -42.71 -2.29 -14.91
CA ALA A 134 -42.26 -3.68 -14.90
C ALA A 134 -40.80 -3.84 -14.48
N SER A 135 -40.01 -2.77 -14.46
CA SER A 135 -38.58 -2.80 -14.14
C SER A 135 -38.09 -1.45 -13.60
N PHE A 136 -36.84 -1.39 -13.11
CA PHE A 136 -36.20 -0.12 -12.73
C PHE A 136 -36.21 0.93 -13.87
N LYS A 137 -36.16 0.49 -15.13
CA LYS A 137 -36.14 1.37 -16.31
C LYS A 137 -37.44 2.17 -16.50
N ASP A 138 -38.54 1.68 -15.93
CA ASP A 138 -39.87 2.27 -16.09
C ASP A 138 -40.17 3.35 -15.04
N LEU A 139 -39.21 3.64 -14.15
CA LEU A 139 -39.39 4.56 -13.02
C LEU A 139 -39.32 6.05 -13.40
N ARG A 140 -38.86 6.40 -14.60
CA ARG A 140 -38.77 7.79 -15.03
C ARG A 140 -40.16 8.45 -15.05
N GLY A 141 -40.28 9.56 -14.32
CA GLY A 141 -41.52 10.34 -14.18
C GLY A 141 -42.57 9.72 -13.27
N LYS A 142 -42.29 8.59 -12.61
CA LYS A 142 -43.22 7.94 -11.68
C LYS A 142 -43.15 8.58 -10.30
N LYS A 143 -44.25 8.52 -9.56
CA LYS A 143 -44.32 8.99 -8.18
C LYS A 143 -43.61 8.03 -7.23
N ALA A 144 -42.77 8.52 -6.32
CA ALA A 144 -41.94 7.67 -5.48
C ALA A 144 -42.01 7.99 -3.98
N CYS A 145 -42.07 6.94 -3.15
CA CYS A 145 -42.10 7.01 -1.69
C CYS A 145 -40.78 6.52 -1.12
N HIS A 146 -40.12 7.35 -0.33
CA HIS A 146 -38.82 7.07 0.28
C HIS A 146 -38.94 7.11 1.81
N THR A 147 -38.19 6.25 2.50
CA THR A 147 -38.22 6.20 3.97
C THR A 147 -37.62 7.42 4.65
N GLY A 148 -36.86 8.24 3.91
CA GLY A 148 -36.21 9.45 4.38
C GLY A 148 -34.94 9.77 3.59
N TYR A 149 -34.59 11.06 3.49
CA TYR A 149 -33.37 11.53 2.84
C TYR A 149 -32.12 10.94 3.52
N ARG A 150 -31.13 10.53 2.73
CA ARG A 150 -29.87 9.89 3.16
C ARG A 150 -30.01 8.60 3.98
N ARG A 151 -31.22 8.01 4.10
CA ARG A 151 -31.37 6.67 4.67
C ARG A 151 -30.87 5.61 3.72
N THR A 152 -30.27 4.54 4.25
CA THR A 152 -29.60 3.54 3.42
C THR A 152 -30.54 2.87 2.42
N VAL A 153 -31.61 2.21 2.88
CA VAL A 153 -32.53 1.48 1.98
C VAL A 153 -33.49 2.41 1.24
N GLY A 154 -33.95 3.49 1.88
CA GLY A 154 -34.93 4.38 1.26
C GLY A 154 -34.33 5.38 0.27
N TRP A 155 -33.03 5.65 0.33
CA TRP A 155 -32.39 6.69 -0.48
C TRP A 155 -31.06 6.23 -1.08
N GLN A 156 -30.05 5.95 -0.25
CA GLN A 156 -28.68 5.74 -0.73
C GLN A 156 -28.58 4.56 -1.73
N LEU A 157 -29.16 3.40 -1.37
CA LEU A 157 -29.18 2.22 -2.23
C LEU A 157 -29.98 2.41 -3.54
N PRO A 158 -31.26 2.85 -3.51
CA PRO A 158 -32.03 3.02 -4.74
C PRO A 158 -31.46 4.12 -5.65
N ILE A 159 -31.05 5.26 -5.09
CA ILE A 159 -30.46 6.36 -5.88
C ILE A 159 -29.10 5.92 -6.46
N GLY A 160 -28.25 5.30 -5.63
CA GLY A 160 -26.96 4.76 -6.07
C GLY A 160 -27.11 3.71 -7.18
N LYS A 161 -28.04 2.76 -7.04
CA LYS A 161 -28.30 1.75 -8.08
C LYS A 161 -28.78 2.37 -9.39
N LEU A 162 -29.73 3.29 -9.33
CA LEU A 162 -30.31 3.91 -10.53
C LEU A 162 -29.27 4.75 -11.30
N LEU A 163 -28.38 5.45 -10.58
CA LEU A 163 -27.28 6.20 -11.19
C LEU A 163 -26.21 5.26 -11.77
N ALA A 164 -25.78 4.26 -11.00
CA ALA A 164 -24.74 3.31 -11.42
C ALA A 164 -25.13 2.50 -12.66
N THR A 165 -26.41 2.16 -12.79
CA THR A 165 -26.94 1.42 -13.95
C THR A 165 -27.28 2.32 -15.14
N GLY A 166 -27.13 3.65 -15.01
CA GLY A 166 -27.47 4.63 -16.04
C GLY A 166 -28.97 4.76 -16.30
N VAL A 167 -29.81 4.19 -15.44
CA VAL A 167 -31.28 4.33 -15.51
C VAL A 167 -31.69 5.77 -15.19
N MET A 168 -31.10 6.33 -14.12
CA MET A 168 -31.22 7.72 -13.74
C MET A 168 -29.96 8.48 -14.21
N PRO A 169 -30.10 9.63 -14.87
CA PRO A 169 -28.96 10.48 -15.19
C PRO A 169 -28.47 11.23 -13.94
N GLU A 170 -27.16 11.42 -13.82
CA GLU A 170 -26.59 12.37 -12.88
C GLU A 170 -26.81 13.79 -13.39
N VAL A 171 -27.38 14.64 -12.54
CA VAL A 171 -27.70 16.04 -12.83
C VAL A 171 -27.12 16.91 -11.73
N ALA A 172 -26.36 17.92 -12.12
CA ALA A 172 -25.93 18.98 -11.22
C ALA A 172 -27.05 20.00 -11.04
N ASP A 173 -27.20 20.53 -9.83
CA ASP A 173 -28.14 21.61 -9.57
C ASP A 173 -27.63 22.92 -10.20
N PRO A 174 -28.35 23.56 -11.14
CA PRO A 174 -27.89 24.78 -11.79
C PRO A 174 -27.67 25.94 -10.82
N ASP A 175 -28.47 25.98 -9.77
CA ASP A 175 -28.46 27.04 -8.75
C ASP A 175 -27.54 26.69 -7.56
N GLY A 176 -27.07 25.44 -7.48
CA GLY A 176 -26.20 24.94 -6.41
C GLY A 176 -26.85 24.96 -5.03
N GLU A 177 -28.18 24.97 -4.93
CA GLU A 177 -28.95 24.99 -3.68
C GLU A 177 -29.07 23.60 -3.06
N VAL A 178 -29.07 22.54 -3.87
CA VAL A 178 -29.19 21.16 -3.41
C VAL A 178 -28.04 20.27 -3.87
N SER A 179 -27.92 19.10 -3.26
CA SER A 179 -27.00 18.05 -3.69
C SER A 179 -27.39 17.49 -5.06
N LYS A 180 -26.42 16.97 -5.82
CA LYS A 180 -26.59 16.31 -7.11
C LYS A 180 -27.52 15.10 -7.01
N ASP A 181 -27.51 14.38 -5.90
CA ASP A 181 -28.45 13.26 -5.69
C ASP A 181 -29.91 13.75 -5.66
N ILE A 182 -30.19 14.87 -4.98
CA ILE A 182 -31.48 15.56 -4.97
C ILE A 182 -31.81 16.11 -6.36
N ALA A 183 -30.86 16.77 -7.03
CA ALA A 183 -31.09 17.33 -8.36
C ALA A 183 -31.39 16.24 -9.41
N SER A 184 -30.64 15.12 -9.37
CA SER A 184 -30.86 13.94 -10.21
C SER A 184 -32.22 13.30 -9.94
N HIS A 185 -32.58 13.16 -8.66
CA HIS A 185 -33.89 12.66 -8.24
C HIS A 185 -35.03 13.54 -8.79
N ARG A 186 -34.94 14.86 -8.61
CA ARG A 186 -35.92 15.84 -9.14
C ARG A 186 -36.06 15.74 -10.65
N ALA A 187 -34.97 15.51 -11.37
CA ALA A 187 -34.99 15.39 -12.82
C ALA A 187 -35.58 14.06 -13.30
N PHE A 188 -35.47 12.99 -12.50
CA PHE A 188 -35.84 11.65 -12.90
C PHE A 188 -37.24 11.22 -12.46
N PHE A 189 -37.61 11.36 -11.19
CA PHE A 189 -38.92 10.95 -10.66
C PHE A 189 -40.01 12.00 -10.92
N GLY A 190 -41.26 11.66 -10.68
CA GLY A 190 -42.39 12.58 -10.55
C GLY A 190 -42.43 13.20 -9.15
N ASP A 191 -43.63 13.52 -8.67
CA ASP A 191 -43.81 13.94 -7.27
C ASP A 191 -43.39 12.81 -6.32
N SER A 192 -42.78 13.15 -5.20
CA SER A 192 -42.27 12.19 -4.23
C SER A 192 -42.60 12.57 -2.80
N CYS A 193 -42.46 11.59 -1.90
CA CYS A 193 -42.28 11.85 -0.48
C CYS A 193 -40.87 11.40 -0.06
N VAL A 194 -40.03 12.36 0.31
CA VAL A 194 -38.67 12.20 0.81
C VAL A 194 -38.55 12.97 2.14
N PRO A 195 -39.00 12.36 3.25
CA PRO A 195 -38.97 12.97 4.57
C PRO A 195 -37.54 13.43 4.95
N GLY A 196 -37.41 14.68 5.42
CA GLY A 196 -36.14 15.26 5.83
C GLY A 196 -35.20 15.65 4.70
N ALA A 197 -35.69 15.78 3.46
CA ALA A 197 -34.88 16.33 2.38
C ALA A 197 -34.41 17.74 2.74
N ARG A 198 -33.13 18.03 2.52
CA ARG A 198 -32.48 19.28 2.94
C ARG A 198 -31.78 19.99 1.77
N ASP A 199 -31.66 21.30 1.86
CA ASP A 199 -30.75 22.08 1.01
C ASP A 199 -29.28 21.90 1.45
N ARG A 200 -28.35 22.51 0.70
CA ARG A 200 -26.91 22.46 1.02
C ARG A 200 -26.55 23.14 2.34
N ASP A 201 -27.36 24.11 2.79
CA ASP A 201 -27.19 24.78 4.08
C ASP A 201 -27.72 23.93 5.27
N GLY A 202 -28.29 22.76 4.97
CA GLY A 202 -28.81 21.83 5.95
C GLY A 202 -30.23 22.16 6.43
N ASN A 203 -30.91 23.12 5.82
CA ASN A 203 -32.31 23.43 6.14
C ASN A 203 -33.24 22.42 5.47
N THR A 204 -34.29 22.01 6.18
CA THR A 204 -35.34 21.16 5.60
C THR A 204 -36.02 21.89 4.45
N LEU A 205 -36.17 21.21 3.31
CA LEU A 205 -36.84 21.75 2.14
C LEU A 205 -38.32 22.03 2.42
N ALA A 206 -38.87 23.00 1.70
CA ALA A 206 -40.29 23.32 1.77
C ALA A 206 -41.16 22.13 1.31
N SER A 207 -42.32 21.98 1.92
CA SER A 207 -43.25 20.87 1.65
C SER A 207 -43.84 20.87 0.24
N ASN A 208 -43.87 22.03 -0.43
CA ASN A 208 -44.33 22.19 -1.82
C ASN A 208 -43.24 21.91 -2.87
N THR A 209 -42.11 21.32 -2.46
CA THR A 209 -41.08 20.89 -3.41
C THR A 209 -41.43 19.50 -3.93
N LYS A 210 -41.01 19.20 -5.17
CA LYS A 210 -41.24 17.90 -5.81
C LYS A 210 -40.81 16.68 -4.97
N LEU A 211 -39.83 16.84 -4.06
CA LEU A 211 -39.40 15.77 -3.14
C LEU A 211 -40.37 15.52 -1.99
N CYS A 212 -41.13 16.54 -1.58
CA CYS A 212 -41.96 16.50 -0.38
C CYS A 212 -43.46 16.60 -0.72
N GLU A 213 -43.82 16.79 -1.98
CA GLU A 213 -45.19 17.03 -2.45
C GLU A 213 -46.16 15.91 -2.04
N LEU A 214 -45.70 14.65 -1.93
CA LEU A 214 -46.54 13.54 -1.48
C LEU A 214 -46.54 13.35 0.04
N CYS A 215 -45.63 13.99 0.77
CA CYS A 215 -45.51 13.78 2.22
C CYS A 215 -46.65 14.46 2.98
N GLN A 216 -47.23 13.74 3.93
CA GLN A 216 -48.42 14.16 4.66
C GLN A 216 -48.26 13.95 6.16
N THR A 217 -48.86 14.83 6.95
CA THR A 217 -49.08 14.58 8.37
C THR A 217 -50.18 13.53 8.57
N PRO A 218 -50.35 12.98 9.78
CA PRO A 218 -51.49 12.11 10.08
C PRO A 218 -52.88 12.75 9.82
N THR A 219 -52.95 14.08 9.73
CA THR A 219 -54.16 14.84 9.38
C THR A 219 -54.31 15.12 7.88
N GLY A 220 -53.33 14.74 7.06
CA GLY A 220 -53.31 14.94 5.61
C GLY A 220 -52.72 16.29 5.17
N ASP A 221 -52.08 17.05 6.07
CA ASP A 221 -51.46 18.34 5.74
C ASP A 221 -50.05 18.12 5.17
N ALA A 222 -49.58 18.99 4.26
CA ALA A 222 -48.26 18.84 3.64
C ALA A 222 -47.12 19.08 4.64
N THR A 223 -46.12 18.20 4.65
CA THR A 223 -44.93 18.28 5.53
C THR A 223 -43.69 17.76 4.82
N CYS A 224 -42.50 18.13 5.26
CA CYS A 224 -41.26 17.43 4.86
C CYS A 224 -40.41 17.02 6.05
N GLU A 225 -41.01 16.98 7.25
CA GLU A 225 -40.29 16.64 8.46
C GLU A 225 -39.90 15.16 8.48
N PHE A 226 -38.71 14.87 8.99
CA PHE A 226 -38.27 13.50 9.25
C PHE A 226 -38.66 13.11 10.67
N SER A 227 -39.95 12.85 10.88
CA SER A 227 -40.48 12.37 12.15
C SER A 227 -41.70 11.52 11.88
N ASP A 228 -41.70 10.28 12.37
CA ASP A 228 -42.84 9.36 12.22
C ASP A 228 -44.07 9.85 13.03
N GLU A 229 -43.89 10.80 13.96
CA GLU A 229 -45.00 11.47 14.67
C GLU A 229 -45.64 12.59 13.84
N VAL A 230 -44.87 13.23 12.96
CA VAL A 230 -45.28 14.42 12.21
C VAL A 230 -45.59 14.08 10.75
N ASN A 231 -44.89 13.12 10.16
CA ASN A 231 -44.99 12.72 8.77
C ASN A 231 -45.39 11.24 8.71
N ASP A 232 -46.62 11.01 8.31
CA ASP A 232 -47.26 9.69 8.24
C ASP A 232 -46.61 8.77 7.18
N TYR A 233 -45.82 9.36 6.28
CA TYR A 233 -45.06 8.65 5.24
C TYR A 233 -43.57 8.52 5.55
N ALA A 234 -43.14 8.89 6.76
CA ALA A 234 -41.78 8.65 7.22
C ALA A 234 -41.52 7.19 7.61
N SER A 235 -40.24 6.80 7.61
CA SER A 235 -39.81 5.44 7.89
C SER A 235 -40.29 4.38 6.89
N TYR A 236 -40.03 3.11 7.21
CA TYR A 236 -40.29 1.98 6.32
C TYR A 236 -41.79 1.76 6.10
N THR A 237 -42.59 1.69 7.17
CA THR A 237 -44.03 1.44 7.10
C THR A 237 -44.77 2.63 6.47
N GLY A 238 -44.37 3.88 6.78
CA GLY A 238 -44.92 5.07 6.14
C GLY A 238 -44.62 5.15 4.63
N ALA A 239 -43.39 4.83 4.20
CA ALA A 239 -43.07 4.80 2.76
C ALA A 239 -43.85 3.71 2.02
N PHE A 240 -44.07 2.55 2.65
CA PHE A 240 -44.92 1.50 2.11
C PHE A 240 -46.38 1.95 2.01
N LYS A 241 -46.91 2.54 3.08
CA LYS A 241 -48.25 3.13 3.18
C LYS A 241 -48.51 4.15 2.06
N CYS A 242 -47.56 5.04 1.79
CA CYS A 242 -47.61 6.00 0.69
C CYS A 242 -47.85 5.35 -0.69
N MET A 243 -47.24 4.20 -0.96
CA MET A 243 -47.45 3.46 -2.21
C MET A 243 -48.73 2.61 -2.18
N ASP A 244 -49.04 1.99 -1.04
CA ASP A 244 -50.23 1.16 -0.88
C ASP A 244 -51.53 1.99 -1.01
N GLN A 245 -51.55 3.19 -0.43
CA GLN A 245 -52.68 4.12 -0.55
C GLN A 245 -52.81 4.75 -1.94
N GLY A 246 -51.77 4.61 -2.79
CA GLY A 246 -51.78 5.05 -4.18
C GLY A 246 -51.32 6.49 -4.39
N ASP A 247 -50.81 7.16 -3.36
CA ASP A 247 -50.23 8.50 -3.47
C ASP A 247 -48.90 8.45 -4.25
N GLY A 248 -48.09 7.42 -3.99
CA GLY A 248 -46.95 7.03 -4.81
C GLY A 248 -47.16 5.75 -5.61
N GLN A 249 -46.27 5.50 -6.57
CA GLN A 249 -46.33 4.34 -7.46
C GLN A 249 -45.23 3.31 -7.17
N VAL A 250 -44.17 3.71 -6.48
CA VAL A 250 -43.08 2.84 -6.02
C VAL A 250 -42.68 3.23 -4.60
N ALA A 251 -42.40 2.25 -3.75
CA ALA A 251 -41.83 2.45 -2.42
C ALA A 251 -40.47 1.75 -2.31
N PHE A 252 -39.49 2.43 -1.71
CA PHE A 252 -38.17 1.86 -1.45
C PHE A 252 -38.05 1.46 0.03
N VAL A 253 -38.17 0.16 0.33
CA VAL A 253 -38.33 -0.37 1.70
C VAL A 253 -37.48 -1.64 1.93
N LYS A 254 -37.48 -2.17 3.16
CA LYS A 254 -36.78 -3.43 3.48
C LYS A 254 -37.72 -4.63 3.33
N GLU A 255 -37.17 -5.83 3.27
CA GLU A 255 -37.92 -7.08 3.08
C GLU A 255 -38.94 -7.40 4.18
N THR A 256 -38.70 -6.94 5.42
CA THR A 256 -39.61 -7.15 6.55
C THR A 256 -40.75 -6.14 6.63
N THR A 257 -40.74 -5.09 5.80
CA THR A 257 -41.66 -3.95 5.95
C THR A 257 -43.12 -4.33 5.81
N LEU A 258 -43.46 -5.34 5.00
CA LEU A 258 -44.84 -5.79 4.85
C LEU A 258 -45.39 -6.41 6.15
N ASP A 259 -44.55 -7.16 6.87
CA ASP A 259 -44.94 -7.78 8.14
C ASP A 259 -45.09 -6.70 9.22
N ASP A 260 -44.14 -5.76 9.29
CA ASP A 260 -44.19 -4.59 10.16
C ASP A 260 -45.48 -3.76 9.91
N TYR A 261 -45.81 -3.51 8.64
CA TYR A 261 -47.01 -2.76 8.25
C TYR A 261 -48.30 -3.50 8.60
N ASN A 262 -48.35 -4.82 8.39
CA ASN A 262 -49.52 -5.62 8.76
C ASN A 262 -49.71 -5.72 10.28
N ALA A 263 -48.65 -5.64 11.08
CA ALA A 263 -48.73 -5.54 12.53
C ALA A 263 -49.37 -4.20 12.96
N GLU A 264 -48.91 -3.08 12.39
CA GLU A 264 -49.50 -1.75 12.63
C GLU A 264 -50.99 -1.71 12.22
N LEU A 265 -51.33 -2.29 11.07
CA LEU A 265 -52.73 -2.39 10.61
C LEU A 265 -53.58 -3.21 11.58
N ALA A 266 -53.05 -4.30 12.13
CA ALA A 266 -53.76 -5.11 13.11
C ALA A 266 -54.02 -4.35 14.42
N GLU A 267 -53.04 -3.59 14.91
CA GLU A 267 -53.20 -2.71 16.07
C GLU A 267 -54.25 -1.62 15.82
N ALA A 268 -54.27 -1.06 14.60
CA ALA A 268 -55.25 -0.08 14.16
C ALA A 268 -56.63 -0.69 13.83
N SER A 269 -56.82 -2.01 13.97
CA SER A 269 -58.04 -2.73 13.57
C SER A 269 -58.43 -2.54 12.10
N ALA A 270 -57.44 -2.32 11.23
CA ALA A 270 -57.57 -2.23 9.78
C ALA A 270 -57.39 -3.61 9.10
N GLY A 271 -57.78 -3.71 7.83
CA GLY A 271 -57.61 -4.95 7.05
C GLY A 271 -56.15 -5.15 6.62
N GLN A 272 -55.63 -6.36 6.79
CA GLN A 272 -54.27 -6.73 6.36
C GLN A 272 -54.16 -6.82 4.83
N VAL A 273 -52.99 -6.46 4.31
CA VAL A 273 -52.63 -6.59 2.90
C VAL A 273 -51.80 -7.85 2.66
N GLN A 274 -51.89 -8.42 1.45
CA GLN A 274 -51.25 -9.70 1.14
C GLN A 274 -50.00 -9.50 0.28
N LYS A 275 -48.98 -10.36 0.43
CA LYS A 275 -47.78 -10.37 -0.43
C LYS A 275 -48.12 -10.35 -1.93
N GLY A 276 -49.18 -11.07 -2.32
CA GLY A 276 -49.62 -11.18 -3.70
C GLY A 276 -50.14 -9.88 -4.33
N ASP A 277 -50.49 -8.89 -3.51
CA ASP A 277 -50.96 -7.58 -3.95
C ASP A 277 -49.81 -6.69 -4.47
N PHE A 278 -48.56 -7.12 -4.27
CA PHE A 278 -47.36 -6.35 -4.58
C PHE A 278 -46.35 -7.16 -5.42
N ARG A 279 -45.41 -6.44 -6.05
CA ARG A 279 -44.28 -7.01 -6.79
C ARG A 279 -43.01 -6.25 -6.47
N ILE A 280 -41.88 -6.92 -6.58
CA ILE A 280 -40.55 -6.34 -6.43
C ILE A 280 -39.96 -6.08 -7.81
N LEU A 281 -39.42 -4.88 -8.03
CA LEU A 281 -38.74 -4.54 -9.27
C LEU A 281 -37.31 -5.11 -9.32
N CYS A 282 -36.95 -5.58 -10.51
CA CYS A 282 -35.62 -5.99 -10.90
C CYS A 282 -35.12 -5.12 -12.06
N ASP A 283 -33.93 -5.41 -12.57
CA ASP A 283 -33.29 -4.64 -13.64
C ASP A 283 -34.08 -4.62 -14.96
N ASP A 284 -34.78 -5.71 -15.28
CA ASP A 284 -35.52 -5.88 -16.54
C ASP A 284 -36.93 -6.48 -16.39
N LYS A 285 -37.32 -6.87 -15.17
CA LYS A 285 -38.59 -7.53 -14.86
C LYS A 285 -39.03 -7.20 -13.44
N CYS A 286 -40.21 -7.68 -13.05
CA CYS A 286 -40.63 -7.71 -11.66
C CYS A 286 -40.92 -9.17 -11.25
N VAL A 287 -40.89 -9.42 -9.95
CA VAL A 287 -41.10 -10.74 -9.36
C VAL A 287 -42.02 -10.66 -8.15
N GLU A 288 -42.50 -11.81 -7.70
CA GLU A 288 -43.20 -11.96 -6.41
C GLU A 288 -42.33 -11.49 -5.24
N TRP A 289 -42.95 -11.19 -4.09
CA TRP A 289 -42.27 -10.61 -2.91
C TRP A 289 -40.94 -11.30 -2.56
N ASP A 290 -40.91 -12.63 -2.50
CA ASP A 290 -39.74 -13.40 -2.06
C ASP A 290 -38.72 -13.66 -3.20
N GLY A 291 -38.95 -13.10 -4.40
CA GLY A 291 -38.09 -13.32 -5.57
C GLY A 291 -36.66 -12.79 -5.41
N TYR A 292 -36.45 -11.78 -4.56
CA TYR A 292 -35.13 -11.21 -4.24
C TYR A 292 -34.16 -12.23 -3.62
N LEU A 293 -34.67 -13.31 -3.01
CA LEU A 293 -33.85 -14.38 -2.44
C LEU A 293 -33.16 -15.22 -3.51
N THR A 294 -33.70 -15.24 -4.73
CA THR A 294 -33.23 -16.09 -5.84
C THR A 294 -32.57 -15.29 -6.96
N ASP A 295 -32.80 -13.98 -7.02
CA ASP A 295 -32.32 -13.09 -8.07
C ASP A 295 -31.90 -11.74 -7.48
N GLU A 296 -30.59 -11.51 -7.37
CA GLU A 296 -30.04 -10.28 -6.78
C GLU A 296 -30.34 -9.02 -7.59
N SER A 297 -30.70 -9.17 -8.88
CA SER A 297 -31.15 -8.02 -9.69
C SER A 297 -32.46 -7.44 -9.14
N CYS A 298 -33.24 -8.23 -8.41
CA CYS A 298 -34.51 -7.89 -7.77
C CYS A 298 -34.33 -7.25 -6.38
N SER A 299 -33.29 -6.44 -6.22
CA SER A 299 -33.01 -5.65 -5.01
C SER A 299 -32.34 -4.33 -5.40
N THR A 300 -32.48 -3.30 -4.56
CA THR A 300 -31.72 -2.05 -4.68
C THR A 300 -30.31 -2.17 -4.09
N GLY A 301 -30.02 -3.26 -3.37
CA GLY A 301 -28.75 -3.52 -2.71
C GLY A 301 -28.93 -4.15 -1.34
N LYS A 302 -27.84 -4.65 -0.77
CA LYS A 302 -27.80 -5.23 0.58
C LYS A 302 -27.28 -4.18 1.55
N ARG A 303 -27.88 -4.07 2.73
CA ARG A 303 -27.34 -3.28 3.83
C ARG A 303 -26.98 -4.20 4.98
N PRO A 304 -25.74 -4.15 5.47
CA PRO A 304 -25.40 -4.85 6.68
C PRO A 304 -26.15 -4.34 7.92
N THR A 305 -26.41 -5.24 8.86
CA THR A 305 -26.93 -4.92 10.18
C THR A 305 -25.86 -4.21 11.01
N SER A 306 -26.26 -3.59 12.12
CA SER A 306 -25.29 -2.92 12.98
C SER A 306 -24.37 -3.92 13.65
N ALA A 307 -23.09 -3.57 13.73
CA ALA A 307 -22.01 -4.45 14.14
C ALA A 307 -21.03 -3.74 15.08
N LEU A 308 -20.36 -4.54 15.92
CA LEU A 308 -19.20 -4.11 16.66
C LEU A 308 -18.00 -4.00 15.74
N ILE A 309 -17.43 -2.81 15.69
CA ILE A 309 -16.18 -2.52 15.01
C ILE A 309 -15.03 -2.39 16.01
N GLY A 310 -13.83 -2.73 15.57
CA GLY A 310 -12.59 -2.42 16.29
C GLY A 310 -11.36 -2.57 15.38
N ARG A 311 -10.17 -2.42 15.96
CA ARG A 311 -8.92 -2.65 15.22
C ARG A 311 -8.74 -4.14 14.90
N LYS A 312 -8.11 -4.45 13.77
CA LYS A 312 -7.91 -5.83 13.29
C LYS A 312 -7.19 -6.76 14.25
N ASP A 313 -6.29 -6.23 15.06
CA ASP A 313 -5.57 -6.96 16.10
C ASP A 313 -6.40 -7.18 17.38
N PHE A 314 -7.45 -6.39 17.64
CA PHE A 314 -8.21 -6.45 18.89
C PHE A 314 -8.72 -7.86 19.22
N PRO A 315 -9.37 -8.63 18.31
CA PRO A 315 -9.83 -9.99 18.60
C PRO A 315 -8.72 -11.00 18.87
N SER A 316 -7.47 -10.66 18.54
CA SER A 316 -6.30 -11.51 18.82
C SER A 316 -5.60 -11.13 20.13
N THR A 317 -5.99 -10.02 20.77
CA THR A 317 -5.50 -9.64 22.10
C THR A 317 -6.22 -10.45 23.19
N SER A 318 -5.56 -10.71 24.32
CA SER A 318 -6.17 -11.38 25.47
C SER A 318 -7.44 -10.67 25.95
N LEU A 319 -7.39 -9.33 26.03
CA LEU A 319 -8.53 -8.50 26.40
C LEU A 319 -9.68 -8.60 25.38
N GLY A 320 -9.37 -8.53 24.08
CA GLY A 320 -10.38 -8.58 23.04
C GLY A 320 -11.04 -9.95 22.91
N VAL A 321 -10.30 -11.06 23.07
CA VAL A 321 -10.88 -12.41 23.13
C VAL A 321 -11.89 -12.50 24.28
N ALA A 322 -11.48 -12.10 25.48
CA ALA A 322 -12.33 -12.14 26.66
C ALA A 322 -13.58 -11.25 26.50
N ALA A 323 -13.41 -10.02 25.99
CA ALA A 323 -14.50 -9.09 25.73
C ALA A 323 -15.51 -9.65 24.71
N ILE A 324 -15.03 -10.17 23.57
CA ILE A 324 -15.88 -10.72 22.49
C ILE A 324 -16.66 -11.93 23.00
N ASP A 325 -16.04 -12.81 23.77
CA ASP A 325 -16.73 -13.98 24.32
C ASP A 325 -17.77 -13.61 25.38
N LEU A 326 -17.51 -12.59 26.21
CA LEU A 326 -18.53 -12.05 27.13
C LEU A 326 -19.73 -11.46 26.36
N LEU A 327 -19.45 -10.65 25.35
CA LEU A 327 -20.47 -9.98 24.53
C LEU A 327 -21.31 -10.99 23.73
N TYR A 328 -20.70 -12.05 23.21
CA TYR A 328 -21.38 -13.05 22.40
C TYR A 328 -22.15 -14.08 23.24
N ASN A 329 -21.53 -14.65 24.28
CA ASN A 329 -22.10 -15.80 25.00
C ASN A 329 -23.16 -15.41 26.05
N ASN A 330 -23.16 -14.17 26.53
CA ASN A 330 -24.16 -13.69 27.50
C ASN A 330 -25.31 -12.91 26.83
N GLY A 331 -25.37 -12.90 25.49
CA GLY A 331 -26.14 -11.95 24.68
C GLY A 331 -27.58 -12.35 24.34
N ALA A 332 -28.45 -12.59 25.33
CA ALA A 332 -29.88 -12.31 25.12
C ALA A 332 -30.08 -10.80 25.32
N VAL A 333 -30.16 -10.04 24.21
CA VAL A 333 -30.09 -8.57 24.24
C VAL A 333 -31.43 -7.96 23.84
N LYS A 334 -31.94 -7.00 24.63
CA LYS A 334 -32.91 -6.03 24.12
C LYS A 334 -32.14 -4.86 23.50
N PRO A 335 -32.46 -4.42 22.26
CA PRO A 335 -32.14 -3.06 21.88
C PRO A 335 -32.93 -2.16 22.83
N GLU A 336 -32.26 -1.29 23.58
CA GLU A 336 -32.96 -0.29 24.38
C GLU A 336 -33.55 0.75 23.42
N ALA A 337 -34.73 0.41 22.88
CA ALA A 337 -35.58 1.30 22.13
C ALA A 337 -36.34 2.18 23.14
N GLN A 338 -35.65 3.14 23.75
CA GLN A 338 -36.25 4.40 24.20
C GLN A 338 -35.20 5.27 24.87
N LEU A 339 -34.76 6.32 24.17
CA LEU A 339 -34.56 7.62 24.80
C LEU A 339 -35.07 8.71 23.86
N GLN A 340 -35.77 9.68 24.44
CA GLN A 340 -36.70 10.64 23.84
C GLN A 340 -36.18 11.35 22.56
N GLY A 341 -37.05 11.50 21.55
CA GLY A 341 -36.83 12.42 20.43
C GLY A 341 -36.36 11.77 19.12
N GLY A 342 -36.73 10.53 18.84
CA GLY A 342 -36.56 9.92 17.51
C GLY A 342 -35.13 9.55 17.11
N ARG A 343 -34.17 9.52 18.05
CA ARG A 343 -32.77 9.13 17.79
C ARG A 343 -32.54 7.68 18.22
N GLN A 344 -32.27 6.79 17.27
CA GLN A 344 -31.92 5.40 17.58
C GLN A 344 -30.46 5.29 18.02
N SER A 345 -30.20 5.09 19.32
CA SER A 345 -28.90 4.67 19.86
C SER A 345 -28.95 3.18 20.18
N PHE A 346 -28.16 2.37 19.47
CA PHE A 346 -28.15 0.92 19.63
C PHE A 346 -26.99 0.49 20.55
N PHE A 347 -27.25 0.23 21.82
CA PHE A 347 -26.31 -0.45 22.72
C PHE A 347 -26.88 -1.78 23.20
N TRP A 348 -25.99 -2.76 23.41
CA TRP A 348 -26.37 -4.09 23.85
C TRP A 348 -26.43 -4.12 25.38
N SER A 349 -27.60 -4.37 25.98
CA SER A 349 -27.75 -4.60 27.42
C SER A 349 -28.43 -5.94 27.69
N ALA A 350 -27.91 -6.70 28.66
CA ALA A 350 -28.39 -8.04 29.02
C ALA A 350 -29.50 -8.04 30.10
N ASN A 351 -29.75 -6.90 30.77
CA ASN A 351 -30.38 -6.91 32.10
C ASN A 351 -31.92 -6.76 32.15
N ASN A 352 -32.65 -6.69 31.03
CA ASN A 352 -34.11 -6.43 31.05
C ASN A 352 -34.93 -7.29 30.07
N VAL A 353 -34.82 -8.63 30.12
CA VAL A 353 -35.80 -9.50 29.42
C VAL A 353 -37.06 -9.62 30.29
N GLU A 354 -37.98 -8.66 30.19
CA GLU A 354 -39.39 -8.88 30.58
C GLU A 354 -40.09 -9.74 29.51
N ASP A 355 -40.96 -10.65 29.97
CA ASP A 355 -41.68 -11.64 29.17
C ASP A 355 -42.49 -10.97 28.03
N GLY A 356 -42.13 -11.24 26.76
CA GLY A 356 -42.97 -10.96 25.59
C GLY A 356 -42.34 -10.17 24.43
N GLU A 357 -41.15 -9.59 24.59
CA GLU A 357 -40.45 -8.82 23.53
C GLU A 357 -39.38 -9.68 22.81
N PRO A 358 -39.21 -9.57 21.47
CA PRO A 358 -38.25 -10.38 20.72
C PRO A 358 -36.80 -9.94 21.02
N ALA A 359 -36.00 -10.87 21.55
CA ALA A 359 -34.56 -10.67 21.76
C ALA A 359 -33.83 -10.55 20.41
N VAL A 360 -32.88 -9.62 20.30
CA VAL A 360 -32.00 -9.51 19.12
C VAL A 360 -30.89 -10.55 19.24
N SER A 361 -30.86 -11.48 18.29
CA SER A 361 -29.78 -12.47 18.19
C SER A 361 -28.48 -11.85 17.69
N LEU A 362 -27.35 -12.28 18.25
CA LEU A 362 -26.00 -11.89 17.79
C LEU A 362 -25.35 -13.02 17.01
N GLN A 363 -24.49 -12.68 16.05
CA GLN A 363 -23.65 -13.63 15.30
C GLN A 363 -22.21 -13.13 15.21
N LYS A 364 -21.24 -14.05 15.30
CA LYS A 364 -19.83 -13.75 14.96
C LYS A 364 -19.72 -13.66 13.43
N VAL A 365 -19.01 -12.66 12.93
CA VAL A 365 -18.90 -12.40 11.49
C VAL A 365 -17.44 -12.42 11.05
N GLU A 366 -17.17 -13.00 9.88
CA GLU A 366 -15.85 -12.88 9.24
C GLU A 366 -15.75 -11.59 8.41
N ASP A 367 -14.62 -10.89 8.54
CA ASP A 367 -14.33 -9.61 7.87
C ASP A 367 -14.57 -9.63 6.34
N TYR A 368 -14.29 -10.76 5.68
CA TYR A 368 -14.45 -10.90 4.23
C TYR A 368 -15.91 -10.93 3.78
N GLU A 369 -16.81 -11.57 4.54
CA GLU A 369 -18.23 -11.65 4.17
C GLU A 369 -18.87 -10.26 4.18
N PHE A 370 -18.49 -9.44 5.15
CA PHE A 370 -19.05 -8.10 5.33
C PHE A 370 -18.68 -7.12 4.22
N ARG A 371 -17.44 -7.19 3.72
CA ARG A 371 -16.93 -6.31 2.65
C ARG A 371 -17.69 -6.45 1.34
N ASN A 372 -18.21 -7.64 1.03
CA ASN A 372 -18.90 -7.92 -0.22
C ASN A 372 -20.30 -7.29 -0.31
N HIS A 373 -20.81 -6.70 0.78
CA HIS A 373 -22.18 -6.19 0.84
C HIS A 373 -22.32 -4.69 0.50
N PHE A 374 -21.22 -3.98 0.21
CA PHE A 374 -21.24 -2.52 0.07
C PHE A 374 -21.25 -1.97 -1.37
N THR A 375 -21.28 -2.81 -2.40
CA THR A 375 -21.11 -2.39 -3.81
C THR A 375 -22.08 -1.28 -4.26
N ALA A 376 -23.36 -1.33 -3.86
CA ALA A 376 -24.34 -0.29 -4.20
C ALA A 376 -24.10 1.02 -3.42
N TYR A 377 -23.53 0.92 -2.23
CA TYR A 377 -23.17 2.07 -1.41
C TYR A 377 -21.91 2.78 -1.95
N GLU A 378 -20.93 2.06 -2.49
CA GLU A 378 -19.73 2.66 -3.10
C GLU A 378 -20.07 3.64 -4.23
N GLN A 379 -21.10 3.31 -5.01
CA GLN A 379 -21.59 4.16 -6.11
C GLN A 379 -22.29 5.42 -5.61
N TYR A 380 -23.08 5.32 -4.54
CA TYR A 380 -23.66 6.51 -3.89
C TYR A 380 -22.57 7.40 -3.29
N LYS A 381 -21.55 6.81 -2.62
CA LYS A 381 -20.43 7.55 -2.04
C LYS A 381 -19.62 8.28 -3.12
N HIS A 382 -19.52 7.77 -4.35
CA HIS A 382 -18.88 8.50 -5.45
C HIS A 382 -19.53 9.86 -5.72
N ILE A 383 -20.87 9.94 -5.67
CA ILE A 383 -21.62 11.20 -5.88
C ILE A 383 -21.45 12.13 -4.68
N GLU A 384 -21.57 11.61 -3.45
CA GLU A 384 -21.34 12.39 -2.23
C GLU A 384 -19.88 12.91 -2.14
N GLU A 385 -18.89 12.07 -2.47
CA GLU A 385 -17.47 12.46 -2.55
C GLU A 385 -17.21 13.48 -3.68
N SER A 386 -18.02 13.48 -4.76
CA SER A 386 -17.96 14.50 -5.81
C SER A 386 -18.57 15.85 -5.37
N GLU A 387 -19.46 15.85 -4.38
CA GLU A 387 -20.11 17.04 -3.81
C GLU A 387 -19.29 17.68 -2.68
N TYR A 388 -18.63 16.88 -1.84
CA TYR A 388 -17.73 17.38 -0.79
C TYR A 388 -16.50 18.12 -1.35
N GLN A 389 -16.24 18.03 -2.66
CA GLN A 389 -15.21 18.79 -3.36
C GLN A 389 -15.67 20.19 -3.82
N GLU A 390 -16.96 20.52 -3.69
CA GLU A 390 -17.52 21.82 -4.08
C GLU A 390 -17.73 22.81 -2.89
N LEU A 391 -17.57 22.38 -1.63
CA LEU A 391 -18.05 23.16 -0.47
C LEU A 391 -17.01 23.83 0.45
N GLU A 392 -15.70 23.69 0.23
CA GLU A 392 -14.71 24.57 0.90
C GLU A 392 -13.54 24.85 -0.03
N ASN A 393 -13.36 26.11 -0.43
CA ASN A 393 -12.15 26.55 -1.14
C ASN A 393 -11.09 27.03 -0.12
N PRO A 394 -10.04 26.23 0.11
CA PRO A 394 -8.70 26.77 0.24
C PRO A 394 -7.89 26.31 -0.98
N ASP A 395 -7.09 27.20 -1.54
CA ASP A 395 -6.08 26.84 -2.53
C ASP A 395 -5.35 25.54 -2.10
N VAL A 396 -5.44 24.49 -2.93
CA VAL A 396 -4.83 23.20 -2.64
C VAL A 396 -3.34 23.32 -2.91
N THR A 397 -2.53 23.33 -1.85
CA THR A 397 -1.06 23.43 -1.99
C THR A 397 -0.40 22.06 -2.01
N VAL A 398 0.08 21.64 -3.17
CA VAL A 398 0.77 20.37 -3.43
C VAL A 398 2.28 20.55 -3.30
N LYS A 399 2.91 19.81 -2.39
CA LYS A 399 4.36 19.81 -2.17
C LYS A 399 5.06 18.80 -3.06
N VAL A 400 5.99 19.29 -3.88
CA VAL A 400 6.77 18.53 -4.84
C VAL A 400 8.18 18.38 -4.29
N CYS A 401 8.57 17.17 -3.91
CA CYS A 401 9.93 16.92 -3.45
C CYS A 401 10.87 16.75 -4.64
N VAL A 402 11.93 17.55 -4.70
CA VAL A 402 12.97 17.45 -5.72
C VAL A 402 14.06 16.48 -5.24
N PRO A 403 14.29 15.34 -5.94
CA PRO A 403 15.11 14.25 -5.44
C PRO A 403 16.63 14.45 -5.58
N TYR A 404 17.06 15.67 -5.87
CA TYR A 404 18.47 16.02 -6.11
C TYR A 404 18.87 17.21 -5.25
N ASP A 405 20.09 17.18 -4.71
CA ASP A 405 20.68 18.29 -3.99
C ASP A 405 21.26 19.35 -4.96
N GLU A 406 20.39 19.96 -5.76
CA GLU A 406 20.75 21.03 -6.69
C GLU A 406 19.75 22.19 -6.50
N ASP A 407 20.19 23.34 -5.97
CA ASP A 407 19.28 24.48 -5.73
C ASP A 407 18.61 24.98 -7.02
N GLN A 408 19.35 24.93 -8.14
CA GLN A 408 18.85 25.29 -9.47
C GLN A 408 17.67 24.42 -9.91
N ALA A 409 17.63 23.17 -9.46
CA ALA A 409 16.57 22.22 -9.75
C ALA A 409 15.26 22.55 -8.99
N VAL A 410 15.37 23.04 -7.76
CA VAL A 410 14.21 23.51 -6.96
C VAL A 410 13.63 24.80 -7.53
N GLU A 411 14.50 25.71 -7.98
CA GLU A 411 14.07 26.96 -8.63
C GLU A 411 13.32 26.66 -9.94
N GLU A 412 13.86 25.75 -10.75
CA GLU A 412 13.23 25.35 -12.02
C GLU A 412 11.91 24.59 -11.79
N CYS A 413 11.85 23.72 -10.77
CA CYS A 413 10.61 23.08 -10.35
C CYS A 413 9.54 24.13 -10.01
N SER A 414 9.87 25.10 -9.16
CA SER A 414 8.93 26.14 -8.73
C SER A 414 8.44 26.96 -9.93
N ARG A 415 9.35 27.34 -10.81
CA ARG A 415 9.03 28.11 -12.03
C ARG A 415 8.08 27.37 -12.96
N ILE A 416 8.36 26.10 -13.27
CA ILE A 416 7.52 25.28 -14.15
C ILE A 416 6.15 25.06 -13.53
N MET A 417 6.15 24.66 -12.25
CA MET A 417 4.93 24.41 -11.51
C MET A 417 4.03 25.63 -11.43
N ASP A 418 4.58 26.81 -11.14
CA ASP A 418 3.80 28.04 -11.05
C ASP A 418 3.25 28.54 -12.40
N LEU A 419 4.00 28.37 -13.49
CA LEU A 419 3.60 28.89 -14.80
C LEU A 419 2.65 27.96 -15.56
N GLU A 420 2.78 26.65 -15.38
CA GLU A 420 2.12 25.67 -16.24
C GLU A 420 1.06 24.83 -15.51
N TYR A 421 1.23 24.61 -14.21
CA TYR A 421 0.40 23.67 -13.44
C TYR A 421 -0.33 24.34 -12.28
N SER A 422 0.10 25.49 -11.78
CA SER A 422 -0.62 26.26 -10.78
C SER A 422 -1.76 27.05 -11.43
N GLY A 423 -2.97 26.95 -10.88
CA GLY A 423 -4.15 27.60 -11.45
C GLY A 423 -5.45 26.93 -11.04
N THR A 424 -6.56 27.52 -11.48
CA THR A 424 -7.90 26.97 -11.26
C THR A 424 -8.27 26.09 -12.45
N PHE A 425 -8.51 24.80 -12.22
CA PHE A 425 -8.81 23.83 -13.28
C PHE A 425 -10.12 23.10 -12.99
N GLY A 426 -10.85 22.74 -14.05
CA GLY A 426 -12.07 21.94 -13.94
C GLY A 426 -13.06 22.52 -12.93
N ALA A 427 -13.43 21.73 -11.93
CA ALA A 427 -14.41 21.98 -10.86
C ALA A 427 -14.17 23.22 -9.96
N GLY A 428 -13.37 24.21 -10.37
CA GLY A 428 -13.18 25.47 -9.66
C GLY A 428 -12.12 25.47 -8.56
N LEU A 429 -11.33 24.39 -8.43
CA LEU A 429 -10.26 24.27 -7.43
C LEU A 429 -8.97 24.93 -7.91
N THR A 430 -8.44 25.88 -7.14
CA THR A 430 -7.10 26.47 -7.39
C THR A 430 -6.03 25.56 -6.81
N THR A 431 -5.25 24.92 -7.68
CA THR A 431 -4.07 24.13 -7.28
C THR A 431 -2.85 25.02 -7.29
N LYS A 432 -2.07 25.00 -6.21
CA LYS A 432 -0.73 25.62 -6.11
C LYS A 432 0.29 24.54 -5.85
N PHE A 433 1.45 24.65 -6.45
CA PHE A 433 2.54 23.70 -6.24
C PHE A 433 3.69 24.38 -5.50
N GLN A 434 4.30 23.70 -4.54
CA GLN A 434 5.47 24.16 -3.80
C GLN A 434 6.58 23.14 -3.90
N CYS A 435 7.72 23.53 -4.47
CA CYS A 435 8.86 22.64 -4.59
C CYS A 435 9.76 22.73 -3.36
N SER A 436 10.26 21.58 -2.90
CA SER A 436 11.17 21.48 -1.76
C SER A 436 12.43 20.70 -2.15
N ASN A 437 13.59 21.10 -1.60
CA ASN A 437 14.83 20.34 -1.78
C ASN A 437 14.75 19.05 -0.93
N GLY A 438 14.86 17.90 -1.58
CA GLY A 438 14.92 16.60 -0.92
C GLY A 438 16.34 16.18 -0.51
N GLY A 439 17.39 16.76 -1.09
CA GLY A 439 18.79 16.40 -0.87
C GLY A 439 19.20 15.03 -1.42
N SER A 440 18.26 14.09 -1.53
CA SER A 440 18.45 12.79 -2.18
C SER A 440 17.11 12.17 -2.58
N ARG A 441 17.17 11.24 -3.53
CA ARG A 441 16.02 10.42 -3.95
C ARG A 441 15.37 9.65 -2.80
N ASP A 442 16.17 9.04 -1.95
CA ASP A 442 15.72 8.25 -0.79
C ASP A 442 14.94 9.12 0.21
N ASN A 443 15.48 10.31 0.51
CA ASN A 443 14.83 11.24 1.41
C ASN A 443 13.51 11.78 0.83
N CYS A 444 13.41 12.02 -0.48
CA CYS A 444 12.13 12.36 -1.09
C CYS A 444 11.10 11.24 -0.98
N MET A 445 11.48 9.99 -1.29
CA MET A 445 10.57 8.84 -1.16
C MET A 445 10.06 8.71 0.29
N LYS A 446 10.98 8.81 1.26
CA LYS A 446 10.65 8.79 2.68
C LYS A 446 9.70 9.92 3.08
N ARG A 447 9.99 11.16 2.70
CA ARG A 447 9.17 12.33 3.02
C ARG A 447 7.76 12.23 2.41
N ILE A 448 7.62 11.65 1.23
CA ILE A 448 6.32 11.41 0.61
C ILE A 448 5.55 10.32 1.38
N ALA A 449 6.20 9.22 1.71
CA ALA A 449 5.58 8.12 2.48
C ALA A 449 5.11 8.58 3.87
N GLU A 450 5.88 9.46 4.51
CA GLU A 450 5.57 10.04 5.82
C GLU A 450 4.58 11.22 5.77
N GLY A 451 4.15 11.66 4.58
CA GLY A 451 3.20 12.77 4.43
C GLY A 451 3.81 14.18 4.55
N GLN A 452 5.14 14.31 4.56
CA GLN A 452 5.85 15.59 4.63
C GLN A 452 5.82 16.34 3.28
N ASP A 453 5.95 15.59 2.19
CA ASP A 453 5.67 16.03 0.81
C ASP A 453 4.54 15.17 0.20
N ASP A 454 4.01 15.61 -0.93
CA ASP A 454 2.86 14.96 -1.56
C ASP A 454 3.26 14.08 -2.74
N LEU A 455 4.18 14.54 -3.56
CA LEU A 455 4.64 13.81 -4.74
C LEU A 455 6.09 14.15 -5.11
N SER A 456 6.67 13.32 -5.97
CA SER A 456 7.89 13.61 -6.73
C SER A 456 7.78 12.99 -8.12
N ILE A 457 8.73 13.29 -8.99
CA ILE A 457 8.87 12.64 -10.28
C ILE A 457 10.08 11.71 -10.20
N PHE A 458 9.83 10.42 -10.37
CA PHE A 458 10.87 9.39 -10.38
C PHE A 458 10.97 8.74 -11.76
N ILE A 459 12.13 8.17 -12.05
CA ILE A 459 12.42 7.48 -13.30
C ILE A 459 13.12 6.15 -13.01
N GLY A 460 12.78 5.11 -13.77
CA GLY A 460 13.57 3.89 -13.81
C GLY A 460 13.71 3.21 -12.45
N ASP A 461 14.96 3.09 -11.96
CA ASP A 461 15.27 2.47 -10.66
C ASP A 461 14.57 3.16 -9.49
N ASP A 462 14.40 4.48 -9.55
CA ASP A 462 13.76 5.24 -8.48
C ASP A 462 12.27 4.90 -8.36
N LEU A 463 11.59 4.56 -9.47
CA LEU A 463 10.19 4.10 -9.45
C LEU A 463 10.07 2.76 -8.71
N TYR A 464 10.95 1.83 -9.02
CA TYR A 464 11.01 0.52 -8.38
C TYR A 464 11.29 0.64 -6.88
N LEU A 465 12.30 1.43 -6.49
CA LEU A 465 12.66 1.64 -5.09
C LEU A 465 11.54 2.35 -4.31
N ALA A 466 10.89 3.35 -4.90
CA ALA A 466 9.76 4.03 -4.28
C ALA A 466 8.60 3.06 -3.97
N HIS A 467 8.33 2.11 -4.87
CA HIS A 467 7.32 1.08 -4.64
C HIS A 467 7.76 0.05 -3.59
N ARG A 468 8.93 -0.58 -3.80
CA ARG A 468 9.43 -1.69 -2.97
C ARG A 468 9.68 -1.26 -1.52
N ASN A 469 10.29 -0.09 -1.32
CA ASN A 469 10.79 0.32 0.00
C ASN A 469 9.85 1.26 0.75
N TYR A 470 8.96 1.98 0.04
CA TYR A 470 8.15 3.06 0.62
C TYR A 470 6.65 2.96 0.34
N ASP A 471 6.20 1.88 -0.30
CA ASP A 471 4.79 1.65 -0.65
C ASP A 471 4.16 2.78 -1.48
N LEU A 472 4.99 3.47 -2.29
CA LEU A 472 4.55 4.54 -3.18
C LEU A 472 4.11 3.98 -4.54
N THR A 473 3.36 4.79 -5.29
CA THR A 473 2.86 4.40 -6.61
C THR A 473 2.85 5.56 -7.61
N ALA A 474 2.85 5.22 -8.90
CA ALA A 474 2.83 6.17 -10.00
C ALA A 474 1.38 6.48 -10.44
N TYR A 475 1.06 7.75 -10.67
CA TYR A 475 -0.27 8.20 -11.11
C TYR A 475 -0.28 8.72 -12.55
N ILE A 476 0.77 9.43 -12.95
CA ILE A 476 0.89 10.06 -14.27
C ILE A 476 2.27 9.73 -14.82
N ALA A 477 2.35 9.28 -16.06
CA ALA A 477 3.62 8.97 -16.70
C ALA A 477 3.72 9.62 -18.08
N GLN A 478 4.95 9.79 -18.56
CA GLN A 478 5.21 10.37 -19.89
C GLN A 478 4.97 9.35 -21.01
N SER A 479 4.66 9.83 -22.21
CA SER A 479 4.68 9.04 -23.44
C SER A 479 5.48 9.75 -24.52
N PHE A 480 6.29 9.02 -25.29
CA PHE A 480 7.29 9.57 -26.21
C PHE A 480 6.91 9.55 -27.70
N ASP A 481 5.81 8.91 -28.11
CA ASP A 481 5.51 8.71 -29.54
C ASP A 481 4.01 8.80 -29.90
N GLY A 482 3.19 9.48 -29.08
CA GLY A 482 1.73 9.50 -29.27
C GLY A 482 1.05 8.15 -28.99
N GLU A 483 1.81 7.09 -28.70
CA GLU A 483 1.30 5.81 -28.20
C GLU A 483 0.71 5.97 -26.79
N SER A 484 -0.23 5.09 -26.42
CA SER A 484 -0.88 5.10 -25.10
C SER A 484 0.00 4.52 -23.99
N THR A 485 1.19 4.03 -24.34
CA THR A 485 2.06 3.30 -23.42
C THR A 485 3.17 4.19 -22.90
N ALA A 486 3.28 4.30 -21.57
CA ALA A 486 4.32 5.04 -20.88
C ALA A 486 5.60 4.21 -20.69
N VAL A 487 6.07 3.54 -21.74
CA VAL A 487 7.27 2.71 -21.71
C VAL A 487 8.20 3.03 -22.86
N TYR A 488 9.49 2.77 -22.67
CA TYR A 488 10.50 2.73 -23.73
C TYR A 488 11.23 1.39 -23.67
N THR A 489 11.89 1.02 -24.76
CA THR A 489 12.43 -0.33 -24.99
C THR A 489 13.95 -0.34 -24.95
N GLY A 490 14.51 -1.19 -24.11
CA GLY A 490 15.95 -1.46 -24.10
C GLY A 490 16.34 -2.42 -25.22
N LEU A 491 17.45 -2.14 -25.88
CA LEU A 491 18.01 -2.91 -26.99
C LEU A 491 19.48 -3.26 -26.73
N ALA A 492 19.89 -4.42 -27.21
CA ALA A 492 21.30 -4.79 -27.36
C ALA A 492 21.68 -4.63 -28.84
N VAL A 493 22.52 -3.64 -29.14
CA VAL A 493 22.87 -3.24 -30.50
C VAL A 493 24.29 -3.68 -30.82
N VAL A 494 24.46 -4.27 -32.00
CA VAL A 494 25.76 -4.63 -32.56
C VAL A 494 25.88 -4.06 -33.97
N LYS A 495 27.11 -3.87 -34.46
CA LYS A 495 27.31 -3.56 -35.87
C LYS A 495 26.83 -4.70 -36.76
N ARG A 496 26.32 -4.38 -37.94
CA ARG A 496 25.79 -5.36 -38.89
C ARG A 496 26.82 -6.44 -39.21
N GLU A 497 28.08 -6.08 -39.41
CA GLU A 497 29.15 -7.04 -39.70
C GLU A 497 29.45 -8.00 -38.54
N LYS A 498 29.13 -7.64 -37.28
CA LYS A 498 29.28 -8.55 -36.14
C LYS A 498 28.14 -9.58 -36.08
N CYS A 499 26.97 -9.26 -36.62
CA CYS A 499 25.84 -10.17 -36.75
C CYS A 499 25.92 -11.03 -38.03
N GLU A 500 26.28 -10.42 -39.16
CA GLU A 500 26.30 -11.04 -40.49
C GLU A 500 27.67 -11.63 -40.86
N CYS A 501 28.46 -12.09 -39.89
CA CYS A 501 29.76 -12.72 -40.14
C CYS A 501 29.76 -14.26 -40.06
N SER A 502 30.91 -14.83 -40.43
CA SER A 502 31.26 -16.23 -40.26
C SER A 502 32.50 -16.34 -39.36
N GLY A 503 32.39 -17.04 -38.22
CA GLY A 503 33.48 -17.20 -37.26
C GLY A 503 33.01 -17.17 -35.80
N THR A 504 33.96 -17.29 -34.87
CA THR A 504 33.73 -17.29 -33.41
C THR A 504 33.56 -15.90 -32.80
N ASP A 505 33.82 -14.85 -33.58
CA ASP A 505 33.63 -13.44 -33.17
C ASP A 505 32.25 -12.89 -33.54
N CYS A 506 31.39 -13.73 -34.13
CA CYS A 506 30.05 -13.34 -34.53
C CYS A 506 29.09 -13.33 -33.35
N ILE A 507 28.27 -12.29 -33.28
CA ILE A 507 27.25 -12.09 -32.26
C ILE A 507 25.89 -12.15 -32.95
N LYS A 508 25.32 -13.36 -33.01
CA LYS A 508 24.07 -13.61 -33.74
C LYS A 508 22.88 -13.69 -32.81
N LYS A 509 23.04 -13.73 -31.50
CA LYS A 509 21.96 -13.82 -30.50
C LYS A 509 22.52 -13.47 -29.13
N PHE A 510 21.66 -13.30 -28.12
CA PHE A 510 22.11 -13.03 -26.75
C PHE A 510 23.12 -14.08 -26.24
N GLY A 511 22.91 -15.36 -26.54
CA GLY A 511 23.81 -16.43 -26.11
C GLY A 511 25.23 -16.34 -26.66
N ASP A 512 25.45 -15.63 -27.77
CA ASP A 512 26.77 -15.46 -28.39
C ASP A 512 27.61 -14.37 -27.70
N LEU A 513 27.02 -13.64 -26.74
CA LEU A 513 27.76 -12.72 -25.87
C LEU A 513 28.63 -13.48 -24.86
N ALA A 514 28.26 -14.72 -24.53
CA ALA A 514 29.05 -15.57 -23.65
C ALA A 514 30.29 -16.11 -24.37
N ALA A 515 31.44 -16.08 -23.71
CA ALA A 515 32.63 -16.75 -24.22
C ALA A 515 32.45 -18.28 -24.15
N THR A 516 32.46 -18.96 -25.31
CA THR A 516 32.45 -20.44 -25.35
C THR A 516 33.87 -20.97 -25.51
N GLY A 517 34.39 -21.68 -24.50
CA GLY A 517 35.69 -22.39 -24.57
C GLY A 517 36.90 -21.44 -24.57
N GLU A 518 37.80 -21.58 -25.54
CA GLU A 518 38.98 -20.69 -25.74
C GLU A 518 38.63 -19.37 -26.48
N GLY A 519 37.34 -19.07 -26.68
CA GLY A 519 36.88 -17.85 -27.36
C GLY A 519 37.16 -16.57 -26.56
N THR A 520 37.45 -15.47 -27.28
CA THR A 520 37.61 -14.14 -26.70
C THR A 520 36.29 -13.62 -26.14
N LYS A 521 36.31 -13.15 -24.89
CA LYS A 521 35.18 -12.43 -24.29
C LYS A 521 34.88 -11.19 -25.13
N LYS A 522 33.60 -10.85 -25.24
CA LYS A 522 33.15 -9.67 -25.97
C LYS A 522 33.23 -8.42 -25.09
N ASN A 523 33.40 -7.27 -25.72
CA ASN A 523 33.47 -5.98 -25.05
C ASN A 523 32.09 -5.33 -25.03
N ALA A 524 31.71 -4.71 -23.90
CA ALA A 524 30.37 -4.14 -23.74
C ALA A 524 30.38 -2.66 -23.35
N CYS A 525 29.47 -1.89 -23.96
CA CYS A 525 29.25 -0.47 -23.70
C CYS A 525 27.91 -0.25 -23.01
N HIS A 526 27.94 0.37 -21.84
CA HIS A 526 26.76 0.68 -21.02
C HIS A 526 26.58 2.20 -20.89
N MET A 527 25.34 2.67 -20.81
CA MET A 527 25.09 4.10 -20.66
C MET A 527 25.59 4.65 -19.33
N ARG A 528 25.24 3.96 -18.24
CA ARG A 528 25.59 4.32 -16.87
C ARG A 528 25.26 3.18 -15.92
N TYR A 529 26.02 3.03 -14.85
CA TYR A 529 25.72 2.11 -13.75
C TYR A 529 24.32 2.38 -13.17
N ARG A 530 23.57 1.30 -12.86
CA ARG A 530 22.20 1.29 -12.30
C ARG A 530 21.11 1.99 -13.14
N ARG A 531 21.44 2.54 -14.31
CA ARG A 531 20.44 3.13 -15.22
C ARG A 531 19.63 2.03 -15.91
N THR A 532 18.34 2.26 -16.14
CA THR A 532 17.41 1.20 -16.58
C THR A 532 17.80 0.48 -17.88
N ASP A 533 17.78 1.15 -19.03
CA ASP A 533 18.08 0.51 -20.34
C ASP A 533 19.57 0.16 -20.51
N GLY A 534 20.45 0.92 -19.87
CA GLY A 534 21.90 0.75 -19.98
C GLY A 534 22.48 -0.25 -19.00
N TRP A 535 21.78 -0.66 -17.94
CA TRP A 535 22.29 -1.57 -16.91
C TRP A 535 21.25 -2.56 -16.43
N ARG A 536 20.18 -2.11 -15.77
CA ARG A 536 19.22 -3.01 -15.08
C ARG A 536 18.54 -3.99 -16.04
N LEU A 537 18.04 -3.51 -17.19
CA LEU A 537 17.42 -4.36 -18.21
C LEU A 537 18.40 -5.37 -18.83
N PRO A 538 19.54 -4.96 -19.42
CA PRO A 538 20.45 -5.91 -20.06
C PRO A 538 21.07 -6.90 -19.08
N VAL A 539 21.50 -6.44 -17.90
CA VAL A 539 22.05 -7.33 -16.86
C VAL A 539 20.98 -8.32 -16.39
N GLY A 540 19.78 -7.82 -16.05
CA GLY A 540 18.67 -8.66 -15.62
C GLY A 540 18.25 -9.69 -16.67
N LYS A 541 18.20 -9.32 -17.95
CA LYS A 541 17.93 -10.24 -19.07
C LYS A 541 18.99 -11.33 -19.19
N LEU A 542 20.28 -10.98 -19.11
CA LEU A 542 21.37 -11.95 -19.24
C LEU A 542 21.41 -12.94 -18.07
N LEU A 543 21.16 -12.47 -16.83
CA LEU A 543 21.02 -13.31 -15.65
C LEU A 543 19.79 -14.23 -15.76
N ALA A 544 18.62 -13.68 -16.12
CA ALA A 544 17.38 -14.43 -16.23
C ALA A 544 17.42 -15.53 -17.30
N LEU A 545 18.13 -15.30 -18.41
CA LEU A 545 18.35 -16.32 -19.44
C LEU A 545 19.43 -17.35 -19.07
N GLY A 546 20.11 -17.17 -17.93
CA GLY A 546 21.24 -18.02 -17.52
C GLY A 546 22.44 -17.93 -18.45
N ILE A 547 22.53 -16.87 -19.25
CA ILE A 547 23.66 -16.61 -20.17
C ILE A 547 24.83 -16.07 -19.37
N MET A 548 24.56 -15.12 -18.47
CA MET A 548 25.54 -14.57 -17.53
C MET A 548 25.39 -15.28 -16.18
N PRO A 549 26.48 -15.77 -15.57
CA PRO A 549 26.43 -16.37 -14.24
C PRO A 549 26.33 -15.31 -13.15
N GLU A 550 25.68 -15.63 -12.04
CA GLU A 550 25.72 -14.84 -10.81
C GLU A 550 26.97 -15.19 -10.01
N LEU A 551 27.87 -14.21 -9.89
CA LEU A 551 29.17 -14.38 -9.26
C LEU A 551 29.30 -13.40 -8.10
N MET A 552 29.62 -13.94 -6.92
CA MET A 552 30.00 -13.14 -5.77
C MET A 552 31.44 -12.67 -5.93
N ASP A 553 31.69 -11.37 -5.71
CA ASP A 553 33.04 -10.82 -5.71
C ASP A 553 33.85 -11.38 -4.52
N PRO A 554 34.94 -12.13 -4.76
CA PRO A 554 35.79 -12.65 -3.69
C PRO A 554 36.44 -11.55 -2.84
N SER A 555 36.61 -10.35 -3.39
CA SER A 555 37.16 -9.19 -2.68
C SER A 555 36.11 -8.45 -1.84
N GLY A 556 34.82 -8.69 -2.12
CA GLY A 556 33.69 -8.01 -1.47
C GLY A 556 33.59 -6.52 -1.80
N LYS A 557 34.21 -6.07 -2.89
CA LYS A 557 34.20 -4.66 -3.32
C LYS A 557 33.04 -4.35 -4.24
N LEU A 558 32.79 -5.19 -5.23
CA LEU A 558 31.72 -5.00 -6.20
C LEU A 558 30.43 -5.72 -5.74
N ASN A 559 29.30 -5.21 -6.20
CA ASN A 559 28.02 -5.91 -6.10
C ASN A 559 28.02 -7.12 -7.05
N VAL A 560 27.15 -8.11 -6.77
CA VAL A 560 27.05 -9.34 -7.58
C VAL A 560 26.85 -9.02 -9.05
N ASP A 561 25.97 -8.09 -9.39
CA ASP A 561 25.65 -7.72 -10.76
C ASP A 561 26.85 -7.10 -11.49
N ALA A 562 27.56 -6.16 -10.84
CA ALA A 562 28.77 -5.54 -11.37
C ALA A 562 29.91 -6.54 -11.54
N TYR A 563 30.14 -7.39 -10.55
CA TYR A 563 31.19 -8.41 -10.62
C TYR A 563 30.88 -9.46 -11.68
N SER A 564 29.64 -9.93 -11.76
CA SER A 564 29.18 -10.88 -12.78
C SER A 564 29.41 -10.33 -14.18
N GLN A 565 29.07 -9.05 -14.41
CA GLN A 565 29.30 -8.36 -15.67
C GLN A 565 30.78 -8.31 -16.06
N LYS A 566 31.63 -7.90 -15.11
CA LYS A 566 33.08 -7.81 -15.32
C LYS A 566 33.71 -9.17 -15.59
N GLU A 567 33.21 -10.24 -14.98
CA GLU A 567 33.69 -11.60 -15.24
C GLU A 567 33.08 -12.22 -16.51
N PHE A 568 31.92 -11.73 -16.95
CA PHE A 568 31.25 -12.21 -18.15
C PHE A 568 31.82 -11.60 -19.44
N PHE A 569 31.99 -10.28 -19.47
CA PHE A 569 32.58 -9.55 -20.59
C PHE A 569 34.12 -9.46 -20.48
N GLY A 570 34.75 -9.03 -21.57
CA GLY A 570 36.17 -8.70 -21.62
C GLY A 570 36.40 -7.38 -20.90
N ASP A 571 36.61 -6.32 -21.67
CA ASP A 571 36.65 -4.97 -21.13
C ASP A 571 35.23 -4.37 -21.22
N VAL A 572 34.88 -3.47 -20.29
CA VAL A 572 33.58 -2.79 -20.28
C VAL A 572 33.73 -1.27 -20.11
N CYS A 573 32.75 -0.51 -20.59
CA CYS A 573 32.59 0.89 -20.19
C CYS A 573 31.24 1.08 -19.51
N VAL A 574 31.29 1.33 -18.19
CA VAL A 574 30.11 1.57 -17.34
C VAL A 574 30.31 2.88 -16.57
N PRO A 575 29.97 4.04 -17.17
CA PRO A 575 30.08 5.32 -16.49
C PRO A 575 29.32 5.32 -15.16
N GLY A 576 29.93 5.90 -14.13
CA GLY A 576 29.38 6.01 -12.78
C GLY A 576 29.36 4.71 -11.99
N ALA A 577 30.09 3.68 -12.44
CA ALA A 577 30.27 2.46 -11.66
C ALA A 577 31.03 2.76 -10.37
N GLU A 578 30.50 2.26 -9.26
CA GLU A 578 31.01 2.45 -7.92
C GLU A 578 31.08 1.11 -7.19
N ASP A 579 32.02 1.00 -6.25
CA ASP A 579 32.12 -0.13 -5.32
C ASP A 579 31.11 0.01 -4.17
N ARG A 580 31.06 -0.97 -3.27
CA ARG A 580 30.12 -0.98 -2.13
C ARG A 580 30.30 0.19 -1.15
N ASN A 581 31.42 0.90 -1.20
CA ASN A 581 31.68 2.08 -0.37
C ASN A 581 31.35 3.39 -1.09
N GLY A 582 30.88 3.33 -2.35
CA GLY A 582 30.63 4.51 -3.18
C GLY A 582 31.89 5.08 -3.85
N GLU A 583 32.99 4.32 -3.86
CA GLU A 583 34.24 4.73 -4.53
C GLU A 583 34.23 4.28 -6.01
N PRO A 584 34.85 5.02 -6.94
CA PRO A 584 34.84 4.65 -8.35
C PRO A 584 35.42 3.24 -8.63
N ALA A 585 34.66 2.42 -9.34
CA ALA A 585 35.04 1.06 -9.73
C ALA A 585 35.76 1.06 -11.09
N ALA A 586 37.04 1.45 -11.10
CA ALA A 586 37.82 1.67 -12.32
C ALA A 586 37.86 0.47 -13.29
N GLU A 587 37.82 -0.77 -12.77
CA GLU A 587 37.73 -2.01 -13.54
C GLU A 587 36.46 -2.13 -14.40
N MET A 588 35.42 -1.36 -14.09
CA MET A 588 34.17 -1.29 -14.85
C MET A 588 34.24 -0.25 -15.99
N CYS A 589 35.35 0.48 -16.13
CA CYS A 589 35.48 1.62 -17.03
C CYS A 589 36.75 1.56 -17.88
N GLU A 590 37.28 0.36 -18.13
CA GLU A 590 38.50 0.13 -18.91
C GLU A 590 38.35 0.62 -20.36
N LEU A 591 37.17 0.43 -20.95
CA LEU A 591 36.84 0.94 -22.29
C LEU A 591 36.44 2.41 -22.31
N CYS A 592 36.16 3.03 -21.15
CA CYS A 592 35.67 4.41 -21.13
C CYS A 592 36.75 5.38 -21.60
N ARG A 593 36.35 6.28 -22.51
CA ARG A 593 37.23 7.36 -22.97
C ARG A 593 37.06 8.57 -22.08
N ALA A 594 38.09 8.84 -21.29
CA ALA A 594 38.22 9.99 -20.41
C ALA A 594 39.30 10.96 -20.93
N PRO A 595 39.33 12.21 -20.45
CA PRO A 595 40.42 13.17 -20.72
C PRO A 595 41.78 12.62 -20.29
N GLU A 596 42.84 13.07 -20.96
CA GLU A 596 44.21 12.72 -20.58
C GLU A 596 44.52 13.21 -19.15
N GLY A 597 44.98 12.30 -18.29
CA GLY A 597 45.27 12.59 -16.88
C GLY A 597 44.07 12.58 -15.93
N ALA A 598 42.89 12.16 -16.38
CA ALA A 598 41.73 12.00 -15.51
C ALA A 598 41.98 11.00 -14.36
N GLU A 599 41.69 11.42 -13.12
CA GLU A 599 41.81 10.59 -11.92
C GLU A 599 40.73 9.49 -11.86
N ASP A 600 39.52 9.82 -12.32
CA ASP A 600 38.40 8.88 -12.42
C ASP A 600 37.97 8.73 -13.89
N LYS A 601 38.15 7.51 -14.44
CA LYS A 601 37.69 7.14 -15.78
C LYS A 601 36.18 6.84 -15.85
N CYS A 602 35.57 6.53 -14.71
CA CYS A 602 34.14 6.28 -14.58
C CYS A 602 33.33 7.56 -14.43
N ALA A 603 33.92 8.75 -14.43
CA ALA A 603 33.17 9.98 -14.19
C ALA A 603 32.02 10.17 -15.20
N THR A 604 30.90 10.68 -14.70
CA THR A 604 29.66 10.82 -15.49
C THR A 604 29.46 12.23 -16.06
N ARG A 605 30.25 13.21 -15.62
CA ARG A 605 30.18 14.63 -16.01
C ARG A 605 31.60 15.17 -16.23
N GLY A 606 31.76 16.11 -17.17
CA GLY A 606 33.02 16.80 -17.47
C GLY A 606 33.39 16.79 -18.97
N ASP A 607 34.14 17.80 -19.42
CA ASP A 607 34.60 17.88 -20.81
C ASP A 607 35.57 16.72 -21.12
N GLY A 608 35.30 15.97 -22.20
CA GLY A 608 36.17 14.90 -22.72
C GLY A 608 35.87 13.48 -22.23
N TYR A 609 34.80 13.27 -21.46
CA TYR A 609 34.25 11.94 -21.14
C TYR A 609 33.29 11.45 -22.23
N VAL A 610 33.82 10.92 -23.33
CA VAL A 610 33.12 10.73 -24.61
C VAL A 610 32.09 9.59 -24.58
N TYR A 611 32.33 8.53 -23.80
CA TYR A 611 31.41 7.38 -23.73
C TYR A 611 30.38 7.47 -22.60
N SER A 612 30.33 8.61 -21.90
CA SER A 612 29.32 8.90 -20.89
C SER A 612 28.09 9.57 -21.49
N GLY A 613 26.96 9.48 -20.78
CA GLY A 613 25.78 10.28 -21.06
C GLY A 613 24.82 9.65 -22.07
N ARG A 614 24.01 10.49 -22.71
CA ARG A 614 22.83 10.04 -23.48
C ARG A 614 23.22 9.13 -24.63
N VAL A 615 24.25 9.46 -25.43
CA VAL A 615 24.66 8.71 -26.63
C VAL A 615 25.93 7.88 -26.47
N GLY A 616 26.64 8.05 -25.36
CA GLY A 616 28.02 7.57 -25.20
C GLY A 616 28.19 6.07 -25.36
N ALA A 617 27.23 5.27 -24.89
CA ALA A 617 27.26 3.81 -25.05
C ALA A 617 27.14 3.37 -26.52
N PHE A 618 26.29 4.04 -27.30
CA PHE A 618 26.17 3.78 -28.73
C PHE A 618 27.46 4.17 -29.45
N GLN A 619 27.99 5.36 -29.15
CA GLN A 619 29.25 5.83 -29.71
C GLN A 619 30.42 4.89 -29.39
N CYS A 620 30.47 4.33 -28.18
CA CYS A 620 31.47 3.34 -27.77
C CYS A 620 31.48 2.08 -28.66
N MET A 621 30.30 1.57 -29.04
CA MET A 621 30.19 0.44 -29.96
C MET A 621 30.40 0.86 -31.42
N ASP A 622 29.90 2.04 -31.82
CA ASP A 622 30.06 2.54 -33.18
C ASP A 622 31.52 2.86 -33.54
N GLU A 623 32.30 3.37 -32.60
CA GLU A 623 33.73 3.58 -32.78
C GLU A 623 34.55 2.27 -32.68
N GLY A 624 33.89 1.15 -32.36
CA GLY A 624 34.50 -0.18 -32.27
C GLY A 624 35.27 -0.46 -30.99
N ALA A 625 35.08 0.34 -29.93
CA ALA A 625 35.66 0.06 -28.62
C ALA A 625 34.95 -1.11 -27.92
N GLY A 626 33.62 -1.17 -28.06
CA GLY A 626 32.82 -2.32 -27.66
C GLY A 626 32.27 -3.10 -28.85
N ASP A 627 31.95 -4.37 -28.63
CA ASP A 627 31.28 -5.23 -29.60
C ASP A 627 29.74 -5.06 -29.55
N VAL A 628 29.21 -4.74 -28.37
CA VAL A 628 27.78 -4.55 -28.11
C VAL A 628 27.55 -3.28 -27.29
N ALA A 629 26.48 -2.54 -27.61
CA ALA A 629 25.97 -1.44 -26.80
C ALA A 629 24.57 -1.74 -26.27
N PHE A 630 24.34 -1.47 -25.00
CA PHE A 630 23.02 -1.54 -24.39
C PHE A 630 22.42 -0.16 -24.27
N VAL A 631 21.35 0.07 -25.05
CA VAL A 631 20.80 1.42 -25.29
C VAL A 631 19.28 1.36 -25.44
N SER A 632 18.60 2.51 -25.44
CA SER A 632 17.18 2.59 -25.81
C SER A 632 16.96 2.59 -27.33
N GLU A 633 15.76 2.24 -27.76
CA GLU A 633 15.31 2.21 -29.16
C GLU A 633 15.50 3.51 -29.94
N SER A 634 15.51 4.61 -29.20
CA SER A 634 15.56 5.97 -29.70
C SER A 634 16.97 6.55 -29.77
N MET A 635 17.97 5.71 -29.49
CA MET A 635 19.35 6.14 -29.29
C MET A 635 20.01 6.67 -30.57
N LEU A 636 19.76 6.01 -31.70
CA LEU A 636 20.38 6.36 -32.97
C LEU A 636 20.05 7.80 -33.39
N ASP A 637 18.81 8.23 -33.16
CA ASP A 637 18.38 9.59 -33.51
C ASP A 637 19.17 10.63 -32.71
N GLY A 638 19.34 10.40 -31.40
CA GLY A 638 20.16 11.26 -30.55
C GLY A 638 21.64 11.27 -30.95
N TYR A 639 22.18 10.12 -31.36
CA TYR A 639 23.55 10.05 -31.86
C TYR A 639 23.73 10.84 -33.17
N ASN A 640 22.79 10.70 -34.10
CA ASN A 640 22.79 11.46 -35.36
C ASN A 640 22.60 12.98 -35.14
N GLU A 641 21.84 13.40 -34.12
CA GLU A 641 21.77 14.80 -33.71
C GLU A 641 23.14 15.35 -33.28
N GLU A 642 23.88 14.59 -32.45
CA GLU A 642 25.22 14.97 -32.02
C GLU A 642 26.22 14.99 -33.18
N LEU A 643 26.20 13.99 -34.05
CA LEU A 643 27.03 13.96 -35.26
C LEU A 643 26.76 15.19 -36.14
N ARG A 644 25.49 15.53 -36.35
CA ARG A 644 25.08 16.70 -37.13
C ARG A 644 25.57 18.00 -36.48
N SER A 645 25.50 18.12 -35.16
CA SER A 645 26.03 19.28 -34.43
C SER A 645 27.54 19.46 -34.57
N GLN A 646 28.26 18.35 -34.80
CA GLN A 646 29.70 18.30 -35.01
C GLN A 646 30.09 18.36 -36.50
N ASN A 647 29.13 18.55 -37.42
CA ASN A 647 29.32 18.47 -38.87
C ASN A 647 29.93 17.12 -39.33
N LYS A 648 29.58 16.02 -38.64
CA LYS A 648 29.97 14.66 -39.02
C LYS A 648 28.86 13.98 -39.82
N GLN A 649 29.23 12.96 -40.59
CA GLN A 649 28.28 12.15 -41.35
C GLN A 649 27.42 11.31 -40.41
N GLU A 650 26.10 11.34 -40.65
CA GLU A 650 25.11 10.52 -39.94
C GLU A 650 25.22 9.04 -40.33
N VAL A 651 24.87 8.16 -39.40
CA VAL A 651 24.86 6.71 -39.56
C VAL A 651 23.46 6.17 -39.80
N SER A 652 23.34 5.06 -40.53
CA SER A 652 22.05 4.45 -40.87
C SER A 652 21.66 3.34 -39.91
N LYS A 653 20.35 3.17 -39.64
CA LYS A 653 19.82 1.99 -38.91
C LYS A 653 20.27 0.68 -39.55
N ASP A 654 20.44 0.66 -40.87
CA ASP A 654 20.82 -0.54 -41.63
C ASP A 654 22.25 -1.01 -41.34
N ASP A 655 23.11 -0.13 -40.81
CA ASP A 655 24.50 -0.43 -40.44
C ASP A 655 24.57 -1.23 -39.13
N TYR A 656 23.45 -1.39 -38.43
CA TYR A 656 23.38 -2.07 -37.13
C TYR A 656 22.32 -3.17 -37.11
N ARG A 657 22.44 -4.05 -36.12
CA ARG A 657 21.48 -5.11 -35.82
C ARG A 657 21.20 -5.11 -34.33
N ILE A 658 20.00 -5.56 -33.97
CA ILE A 658 19.63 -5.80 -32.58
C ILE A 658 19.70 -7.29 -32.29
N LEU A 659 20.02 -7.65 -31.05
CA LEU A 659 20.03 -9.04 -30.61
C LEU A 659 18.64 -9.44 -30.11
N CYS A 660 18.24 -10.65 -30.51
CA CYS A 660 17.11 -11.39 -29.99
C CYS A 660 17.60 -12.64 -29.27
N ASP A 661 16.67 -13.36 -28.63
CA ASP A 661 16.98 -14.59 -27.89
C ASP A 661 17.65 -15.66 -28.77
N ASP A 662 17.23 -15.78 -30.04
CA ASP A 662 17.68 -16.82 -30.96
C ASP A 662 18.43 -16.32 -32.21
N ARG A 663 18.34 -15.02 -32.52
CA ARG A 663 18.90 -14.41 -33.74
C ARG A 663 19.23 -12.94 -33.56
N CYS A 664 19.82 -12.34 -34.58
CA CYS A 664 20.00 -10.89 -34.68
C CYS A 664 19.10 -10.40 -35.82
N ALA A 665 18.55 -9.21 -35.67
CA ALA A 665 17.49 -8.71 -36.53
C ALA A 665 17.69 -7.23 -36.90
N PRO A 666 17.01 -6.75 -37.96
CA PRO A 666 16.95 -5.32 -38.27
C PRO A 666 16.44 -4.50 -37.09
N TRP A 667 16.86 -3.23 -36.99
CA TRP A 667 16.61 -2.36 -35.85
C TRP A 667 15.15 -2.36 -35.39
N ASP A 668 14.18 -2.11 -36.28
CA ASP A 668 12.77 -1.93 -35.88
C ASP A 668 12.03 -3.25 -35.52
N THR A 669 12.71 -4.40 -35.53
CA THR A 669 12.08 -5.71 -35.22
C THR A 669 11.53 -5.78 -33.79
N TYR A 670 12.10 -5.02 -32.85
CA TYR A 670 11.63 -4.95 -31.46
C TYR A 670 10.16 -4.53 -31.34
N LYS A 671 9.62 -3.79 -32.32
CA LYS A 671 8.22 -3.34 -32.33
C LYS A 671 7.23 -4.49 -32.49
N THR A 672 7.67 -5.60 -33.08
CA THR A 672 6.81 -6.74 -33.42
C THR A 672 7.23 -8.03 -32.73
N ASP A 673 8.48 -8.12 -32.25
CA ASP A 673 9.02 -9.31 -31.60
C ASP A 673 9.61 -8.96 -30.22
N PRO A 674 8.95 -9.38 -29.12
CA PRO A 674 9.40 -9.07 -27.76
C PRO A 674 10.72 -9.79 -27.38
N THR A 675 11.12 -10.84 -28.12
CA THR A 675 12.41 -11.53 -27.89
C THR A 675 13.60 -10.69 -28.33
N CYS A 676 13.38 -9.66 -29.14
CA CYS A 676 14.40 -8.75 -29.67
C CYS A 676 14.58 -7.50 -28.79
N THR A 677 14.52 -7.67 -27.46
CA THR A 677 14.64 -6.59 -26.47
C THR A 677 15.44 -7.04 -25.26
N THR A 678 16.03 -6.10 -24.53
CA THR A 678 16.56 -6.35 -23.18
C THR A 678 15.49 -6.18 -22.10
N GLY A 679 14.36 -5.55 -22.44
CA GLY A 679 13.20 -5.34 -21.59
C GLY A 679 12.49 -4.02 -21.89
N HIS A 680 11.47 -3.70 -21.09
CA HIS A 680 10.69 -2.48 -21.22
C HIS A 680 10.76 -1.65 -19.94
N ALA A 681 11.20 -0.41 -20.07
CA ALA A 681 11.33 0.51 -18.96
C ALA A 681 10.16 1.48 -18.90
N SER A 682 9.64 1.75 -17.72
CA SER A 682 8.68 2.84 -17.54
C SER A 682 9.37 4.19 -17.74
N THR A 683 8.66 5.10 -18.41
CA THR A 683 9.04 6.50 -18.53
C THR A 683 8.94 7.20 -17.16
N PRO A 684 9.47 8.43 -17.01
CA PRO A 684 9.37 9.12 -15.74
C PRO A 684 7.91 9.39 -15.37
N ALA A 685 7.60 9.22 -14.10
CA ALA A 685 6.24 9.28 -13.59
C ALA A 685 6.13 10.05 -12.28
N VAL A 686 4.98 10.70 -12.11
CA VAL A 686 4.55 11.34 -10.87
C VAL A 686 4.22 10.23 -9.88
N VAL A 687 5.01 10.18 -8.81
CA VAL A 687 4.88 9.20 -7.73
C VAL A 687 4.38 9.88 -6.47
N ALA A 688 3.39 9.25 -5.84
CA ALA A 688 2.78 9.69 -4.60
C ALA A 688 2.32 8.47 -3.78
N ARG A 689 1.73 8.71 -2.61
CA ARG A 689 1.13 7.65 -1.79
C ARG A 689 -0.06 6.98 -2.51
N LYS A 690 -0.35 5.71 -2.19
CA LYS A 690 -1.45 4.94 -2.81
C LYS A 690 -2.85 5.51 -2.60
N ASP A 691 -3.04 6.33 -1.57
CA ASP A 691 -4.28 7.05 -1.28
C ASP A 691 -4.37 8.42 -1.99
N PHE A 692 -3.27 8.93 -2.55
CA PHE A 692 -3.19 10.28 -3.13
C PHE A 692 -4.33 10.57 -4.11
N GLY A 693 -4.61 9.69 -5.07
CA GLY A 693 -5.69 9.86 -6.05
C GLY A 693 -7.11 9.75 -5.47
N THR A 694 -7.26 9.38 -4.20
CA THR A 694 -8.54 9.40 -3.48
C THR A 694 -8.74 10.69 -2.68
N THR A 695 -7.64 11.37 -2.30
CA THR A 695 -7.69 12.65 -1.60
C THR A 695 -8.11 13.80 -2.53
N ALA A 696 -8.81 14.80 -2.00
CA ALA A 696 -9.16 16.02 -2.77
C ALA A 696 -7.90 16.71 -3.32
N LYS A 697 -6.85 16.75 -2.49
CA LYS A 697 -5.55 17.31 -2.85
C LYS A 697 -4.91 16.60 -4.04
N GLY A 698 -4.87 15.28 -4.01
CA GLY A 698 -4.25 14.49 -5.07
C GLY A 698 -5.10 14.41 -6.33
N LYS A 699 -6.44 14.40 -6.22
CA LYS A 699 -7.33 14.54 -7.38
C LYS A 699 -7.08 15.87 -8.11
N ALA A 700 -7.03 16.99 -7.38
CA ALA A 700 -6.72 18.30 -7.95
C ALA A 700 -5.33 18.36 -8.58
N ALA A 701 -4.32 17.79 -7.90
CA ALA A 701 -2.96 17.68 -8.45
C ALA A 701 -2.91 16.85 -9.73
N ILE A 702 -3.57 15.69 -9.75
CA ILE A 702 -3.61 14.80 -10.92
C ILE A 702 -4.33 15.48 -12.07
N GLU A 703 -5.46 16.12 -11.81
CA GLU A 703 -6.23 16.86 -12.82
C GLU A 703 -5.42 18.02 -13.41
N SER A 704 -4.77 18.82 -12.57
CA SER A 704 -3.88 19.90 -13.00
C SER A 704 -2.73 19.37 -13.86
N LEU A 705 -1.96 18.40 -13.34
CA LEU A 705 -0.80 17.84 -14.02
C LEU A 705 -1.18 17.16 -15.34
N TYR A 706 -2.28 16.41 -15.38
CA TYR A 706 -2.73 15.68 -16.56
C TYR A 706 -3.37 16.59 -17.62
N ASN A 707 -4.27 17.50 -17.24
CA ASN A 707 -5.01 18.34 -18.18
C ASN A 707 -4.16 19.46 -18.79
N HIS A 708 -3.13 19.95 -18.07
CA HIS A 708 -2.14 20.88 -18.65
C HIS A 708 -0.95 20.16 -19.30
N GLY A 709 -0.70 18.89 -18.94
CA GLY A 709 0.27 18.01 -19.61
C GLY A 709 -0.11 17.60 -21.05
N GLY A 710 -1.29 18.03 -21.52
CA GLY A 710 -1.68 17.98 -22.92
C GLY A 710 -0.98 19.08 -23.72
N VAL A 711 0.13 18.73 -24.37
CA VAL A 711 0.80 19.54 -25.39
C VAL A 711 -0.23 20.11 -26.37
N LYS A 712 -0.54 21.42 -26.28
CA LYS A 712 -1.26 22.12 -27.35
C LYS A 712 -0.39 22.13 -28.60
N PRO A 713 -0.83 21.55 -29.74
CA PRO A 713 -0.15 21.78 -31.00
C PRO A 713 -0.46 23.21 -31.45
N GLN A 714 0.59 23.95 -31.80
CA GLN A 714 0.60 25.27 -32.44
C GLN A 714 0.53 26.50 -31.51
N ALA A 715 1.69 27.05 -31.16
CA ALA A 715 2.27 28.21 -31.86
C ALA A 715 3.57 28.63 -31.14
N SER A 716 4.66 28.74 -31.91
CA SER A 716 6.02 29.14 -31.49
C SER A 716 6.83 28.11 -30.67
N GLY A 717 7.88 27.58 -31.32
CA GLY A 717 9.09 26.96 -30.77
C GLY A 717 9.06 26.34 -29.36
N ILE A 718 9.36 25.04 -29.32
CA ILE A 718 9.70 24.23 -28.14
C ILE A 718 10.96 24.80 -27.44
N GLY A 719 10.76 25.90 -26.70
CA GLY A 719 11.80 26.67 -26.02
C GLY A 719 11.50 26.97 -24.55
N GLY A 720 10.26 26.76 -24.08
CA GLY A 720 9.83 27.15 -22.72
C GLY A 720 9.84 26.06 -21.64
N LEU A 721 9.73 24.78 -22.03
CA LEU A 721 9.89 23.60 -21.16
C LEU A 721 11.36 23.20 -20.95
N ARG A 722 12.29 24.01 -21.45
CA ARG A 722 13.73 23.80 -21.31
C ARG A 722 14.20 24.32 -19.96
N GLY A 723 13.99 23.53 -18.91
CA GLY A 723 14.99 23.51 -17.86
C GLY A 723 16.31 23.12 -18.50
N ARG A 724 17.40 23.87 -18.26
CA ARG A 724 18.74 23.38 -18.61
C ARG A 724 18.82 22.00 -17.94
N ASN A 725 18.91 20.92 -18.73
CA ASN A 725 19.01 19.51 -18.31
C ASN A 725 17.73 18.63 -18.30
N GLY A 726 16.56 19.06 -18.80
CA GLY A 726 15.40 18.15 -18.93
C GLY A 726 14.81 17.69 -17.59
N PHE A 727 14.72 18.65 -16.66
CA PHE A 727 14.53 18.44 -15.23
C PHE A 727 13.16 17.85 -14.83
N PHE A 728 12.11 18.08 -15.63
CA PHE A 728 10.73 17.70 -15.27
C PHE A 728 10.16 16.63 -16.18
N TRP A 729 10.16 16.91 -17.48
CA TRP A 729 9.76 15.98 -18.53
C TRP A 729 10.89 15.85 -19.55
N ALA A 730 11.08 14.65 -20.12
CA ALA A 730 12.12 14.48 -21.12
C ALA A 730 11.76 15.25 -22.40
N GLY A 731 12.75 15.81 -23.09
CA GLY A 731 12.51 16.73 -24.22
C GLY A 731 11.75 16.16 -25.43
N ARG A 732 11.44 14.86 -25.44
CA ARG A 732 10.63 14.19 -26.47
C ARG A 732 9.22 13.83 -26.00
N THR A 733 8.80 14.27 -24.80
CA THR A 733 7.45 13.99 -24.30
C THR A 733 6.39 14.50 -25.26
N THR A 734 5.54 13.59 -25.72
CA THR A 734 4.43 13.88 -26.64
C THR A 734 3.13 14.14 -25.89
N ARG A 735 2.91 13.41 -24.78
CA ARG A 735 1.77 13.58 -23.87
C ARG A 735 2.04 12.94 -22.52
N LEU A 736 1.22 13.28 -21.54
CA LEU A 736 1.08 12.52 -20.30
C LEU A 736 -0.03 11.48 -20.43
N VAL A 737 0.10 10.37 -19.72
CA VAL A 737 -0.91 9.30 -19.63
C VAL A 737 -1.16 8.94 -18.17
N LEU A 738 -2.39 8.58 -17.84
CA LEU A 738 -2.75 8.09 -16.52
C LEU A 738 -2.27 6.64 -16.35
N VAL A 739 -1.75 6.33 -15.17
CA VAL A 739 -1.40 4.95 -14.79
C VAL A 739 -2.69 4.23 -14.34
N PRO A 740 -3.03 3.05 -14.91
CA PRO A 740 -4.20 2.29 -14.48
C PRO A 740 -4.05 1.74 -13.06
N ASN A 741 -5.12 1.79 -12.26
CA ASN A 741 -5.19 1.19 -10.92
C ASN A 741 -3.97 1.47 -10.01
N PRO A 742 -3.55 2.74 -9.87
CA PRO A 742 -2.29 3.09 -9.22
C PRO A 742 -2.24 2.64 -7.76
N SER A 743 -3.38 2.52 -7.07
CA SER A 743 -3.45 2.10 -5.67
C SER A 743 -3.19 0.60 -5.43
N SER A 744 -3.00 -0.20 -6.49
CA SER A 744 -2.78 -1.66 -6.39
C SER A 744 -1.38 -2.07 -6.84
N ASP A 745 -0.80 -3.08 -6.20
CA ASP A 745 0.49 -3.64 -6.62
C ASP A 745 0.43 -4.24 -8.02
N ALA A 746 -0.71 -4.86 -8.38
CA ALA A 746 -0.95 -5.37 -9.71
C ALA A 746 -0.91 -4.25 -10.77
N GLY A 747 -1.58 -3.11 -10.51
CA GLY A 747 -1.56 -1.94 -11.39
C GLY A 747 -0.17 -1.32 -11.52
N PHE A 748 0.58 -1.24 -10.41
CA PHE A 748 1.97 -0.77 -10.47
C PHE A 748 2.85 -1.70 -11.32
N LYS A 749 2.76 -3.03 -11.14
CA LYS A 749 3.52 -4.01 -11.93
C LYS A 749 3.11 -4.04 -13.41
N GLU A 750 1.84 -3.78 -13.71
CA GLU A 750 1.35 -3.63 -15.08
C GLU A 750 1.98 -2.41 -15.77
N PHE A 751 2.12 -1.30 -15.04
CA PHE A 751 2.84 -0.10 -15.50
C PHE A 751 4.36 -0.31 -15.57
N PHE A 752 4.94 -0.92 -14.55
CA PHE A 752 6.38 -1.18 -14.40
C PHE A 752 6.72 -2.61 -14.84
N LYS A 753 6.60 -2.86 -16.15
CA LYS A 753 6.71 -4.21 -16.74
C LYS A 753 8.02 -4.96 -16.43
N SER A 754 9.09 -4.25 -16.10
CA SER A 754 10.38 -4.83 -15.72
C SER A 754 10.54 -5.07 -14.23
N TYR A 755 9.44 -5.04 -13.44
CA TYR A 755 9.47 -5.25 -12.00
C TYR A 755 10.27 -6.49 -11.59
N ASP A 756 9.95 -7.65 -12.17
CA ASP A 756 10.58 -8.92 -11.79
C ASP A 756 12.09 -8.95 -12.10
N GLN A 757 12.54 -8.27 -13.16
CA GLN A 757 13.97 -8.14 -13.47
C GLN A 757 14.70 -7.30 -12.42
N TYR A 758 14.05 -6.25 -11.93
CA TYR A 758 14.58 -5.40 -10.86
C TYR A 758 14.58 -6.13 -9.51
N ASP A 759 13.51 -6.84 -9.21
CA ASP A 759 13.34 -7.60 -7.96
C ASP A 759 14.39 -8.69 -7.84
N HIS A 760 14.63 -9.43 -8.92
CA HIS A 760 15.67 -10.46 -8.96
C HIS A 760 17.08 -9.92 -8.67
N ILE A 761 17.46 -8.78 -9.27
CA ILE A 761 18.76 -8.15 -9.01
C ILE A 761 18.82 -7.66 -7.55
N ALA A 762 17.76 -7.03 -7.07
CA ALA A 762 17.73 -6.45 -5.73
C ALA A 762 17.75 -7.53 -4.63
N GLU A 763 17.02 -8.62 -4.78
CA GLU A 763 17.06 -9.78 -3.86
C GLU A 763 18.46 -10.39 -3.79
N THR A 764 19.16 -10.46 -4.93
CA THR A 764 20.54 -10.93 -5.00
C THR A 764 21.50 -9.98 -4.28
N GLU A 765 21.35 -8.66 -4.47
CA GLU A 765 22.11 -7.64 -3.72
C GLU A 765 21.84 -7.73 -2.20
N ASP A 766 20.59 -7.90 -1.78
CA ASP A 766 20.18 -8.03 -0.37
C ASP A 766 20.77 -9.29 0.28
N ALA A 767 20.73 -10.42 -0.42
CA ALA A 767 21.30 -11.69 0.04
C ALA A 767 22.82 -11.62 0.20
N ASP A 768 23.51 -10.97 -0.75
CA ASP A 768 24.95 -10.73 -0.68
C ASP A 768 25.32 -9.78 0.47
N ASN A 769 24.58 -8.69 0.63
CA ASN A 769 24.78 -7.77 1.76
C ASN A 769 24.57 -8.47 3.12
N ALA A 770 23.55 -9.34 3.23
CA ALA A 770 23.35 -10.15 4.43
C ALA A 770 24.51 -11.15 4.67
N ALA A 771 25.01 -11.80 3.61
CA ALA A 771 26.14 -12.72 3.69
C ALA A 771 27.44 -11.99 4.08
N THR A 772 27.66 -10.80 3.53
CA THR A 772 28.83 -9.95 3.80
C THR A 772 28.76 -9.36 5.20
N THR A 773 27.60 -8.90 5.69
CA THR A 773 27.40 -8.50 7.08
C THR A 773 27.63 -9.66 8.05
N LYS A 774 27.20 -10.87 7.69
CA LYS A 774 27.47 -12.08 8.50
C LYS A 774 28.97 -12.42 8.51
N GLN A 775 29.65 -12.33 7.38
CA GLN A 775 31.11 -12.51 7.29
C GLN A 775 31.89 -11.41 8.01
N SER A 776 31.44 -10.16 7.96
CA SER A 776 32.07 -9.01 8.65
C SER A 776 31.83 -9.07 10.15
N THR A 777 30.66 -9.52 10.61
CA THR A 777 30.36 -9.82 12.02
C THR A 777 31.21 -10.99 12.52
N ILE A 778 31.38 -12.04 11.70
CA ILE A 778 32.30 -13.14 11.99
C ILE A 778 33.76 -12.66 12.01
N ARG A 779 34.18 -11.81 11.08
CA ARG A 779 35.52 -11.18 11.06
C ARG A 779 35.73 -10.25 12.25
N MET A 780 34.77 -9.41 12.64
CA MET A 780 34.85 -8.56 13.84
C MET A 780 34.90 -9.40 15.11
N ARG A 781 34.15 -10.50 15.20
CA ARG A 781 34.28 -11.47 16.29
C ARG A 781 35.65 -12.14 16.27
N LEU A 782 36.22 -12.46 15.10
CA LEU A 782 37.59 -12.99 14.95
C LEU A 782 38.69 -11.95 15.28
N SER A 783 38.47 -10.67 14.96
CA SER A 783 39.38 -9.56 15.28
C SER A 783 39.32 -9.17 16.77
N ALA A 784 38.15 -9.27 17.40
CA ALA A 784 37.98 -9.13 18.85
C ALA A 784 38.54 -10.34 19.62
N VAL A 785 38.61 -11.50 18.98
CA VAL A 785 39.27 -12.72 19.50
C VAL A 785 40.81 -12.68 19.32
N GLN A 786 41.35 -11.66 18.66
CA GLN A 786 42.79 -11.48 18.49
C GLN A 786 43.48 -10.77 19.67
N LEU A 787 42.96 -10.92 20.88
CA LEU A 787 43.69 -10.75 22.14
C LEU A 787 43.17 -11.75 23.19
N THR A 788 43.35 -13.04 22.96
CA THR A 788 43.78 -14.01 23.98
C THR A 788 44.11 -15.32 23.28
N SER A 789 45.31 -15.85 23.54
CA SER A 789 45.72 -17.15 23.04
C SER A 789 44.82 -18.22 23.63
N ASN A 790 43.96 -18.83 22.80
CA ASN A 790 43.50 -20.22 22.85
C ASN A 790 42.21 -20.36 22.02
N ASP A 791 42.34 -20.55 20.69
CA ASP A 791 41.26 -21.21 19.92
C ASP A 791 41.74 -21.76 18.56
N ILE A 792 42.83 -22.55 18.59
CA ILE A 792 43.30 -23.33 17.43
C ILE A 792 42.44 -24.60 17.20
N ASP A 793 41.54 -24.99 18.11
CA ASP A 793 40.92 -26.32 18.06
C ASP A 793 39.46 -26.37 17.55
N ALA A 794 38.78 -25.24 17.32
CA ALA A 794 37.41 -25.25 16.77
C ALA A 794 37.33 -25.30 15.23
N ARG A 795 38.46 -25.19 14.52
CA ARG A 795 38.54 -25.31 13.04
C ARG A 795 38.66 -26.74 12.51
N ASN A 796 38.80 -27.75 13.36
CA ASN A 796 39.10 -29.12 12.91
C ASN A 796 37.90 -30.06 12.70
N PHE A 797 36.66 -29.69 13.07
CA PHE A 797 35.51 -30.62 12.92
C PHE A 797 34.70 -30.46 11.61
N ALA A 798 34.78 -29.32 10.93
CA ALA A 798 34.06 -29.10 9.66
C ALA A 798 34.92 -29.38 8.40
N TYR A 799 36.24 -29.44 8.54
CA TYR A 799 37.17 -29.72 7.44
C TYR A 799 37.26 -31.24 7.13
N GLU A 800 37.09 -32.12 8.14
CA GLU A 800 37.13 -33.58 7.94
C GLU A 800 35.95 -34.11 7.11
N ASN A 801 34.75 -33.56 7.29
CA ASN A 801 33.56 -33.97 6.53
C ASN A 801 33.55 -33.48 5.06
N PHE A 802 34.25 -32.39 4.76
CA PHE A 802 34.42 -31.88 3.39
C PHE A 802 35.49 -32.67 2.64
N VAL A 803 36.61 -32.99 3.30
CA VAL A 803 37.71 -33.77 2.71
C VAL A 803 37.30 -35.21 2.42
N GLU A 804 36.53 -35.88 3.27
CA GLU A 804 36.04 -37.25 2.97
C GLU A 804 35.05 -37.29 1.79
N ARG A 805 34.14 -36.31 1.68
CA ARG A 805 33.15 -36.23 0.58
C ARG A 805 33.79 -35.79 -0.75
N PHE A 806 34.81 -34.95 -0.70
CA PHE A 806 35.61 -34.57 -1.85
C PHE A 806 36.48 -35.73 -2.34
N GLN A 807 37.10 -36.50 -1.43
CA GLN A 807 37.89 -37.69 -1.76
C GLN A 807 37.03 -38.84 -2.31
N ALA A 808 35.79 -39.01 -1.85
CA ALA A 808 34.84 -39.99 -2.40
C ALA A 808 34.42 -39.65 -3.84
N ARG A 809 34.17 -38.37 -4.15
CA ARG A 809 33.86 -37.90 -5.52
C ARG A 809 35.06 -37.94 -6.46
N LEU A 810 36.27 -37.74 -5.94
CA LEU A 810 37.51 -37.85 -6.72
C LEU A 810 37.82 -39.31 -7.08
N ARG A 811 37.60 -40.27 -6.17
CA ARG A 811 37.78 -41.72 -6.43
C ARG A 811 36.77 -42.26 -7.46
N ALA A 812 35.53 -41.76 -7.45
CA ALA A 812 34.53 -42.12 -8.46
C ALA A 812 34.90 -41.58 -9.86
N ARG A 813 35.36 -40.32 -9.96
CA ARG A 813 35.79 -39.70 -11.23
C ARG A 813 37.11 -40.25 -11.80
N LEU A 814 37.98 -40.81 -10.97
CA LEU A 814 39.25 -41.44 -11.38
C LEU A 814 39.09 -42.93 -11.74
N SER A 815 38.03 -43.59 -11.28
CA SER A 815 37.68 -44.97 -11.67
C SER A 815 37.13 -45.03 -13.10
N ASP A 816 36.33 -44.05 -13.51
CA ASP A 816 35.70 -44.04 -14.84
C ASP A 816 36.67 -43.64 -15.95
N ARG A 817 37.67 -42.80 -15.63
CA ARG A 817 38.65 -42.30 -16.62
C ARG A 817 39.82 -43.26 -16.90
N CYS A 818 39.94 -44.35 -16.14
CA CYS A 818 40.97 -45.38 -16.35
C CYS A 818 40.46 -46.63 -17.10
N ARG A 819 39.20 -46.66 -17.56
CA ARG A 819 38.63 -47.81 -18.27
C ARG A 819 38.68 -47.70 -19.81
N GLU A 820 39.07 -46.55 -20.36
CA GLU A 820 39.00 -46.30 -21.82
C GLU A 820 40.33 -46.17 -22.57
N ASN A 821 41.50 -46.21 -21.93
CA ASN A 821 42.78 -46.17 -22.67
C ASN A 821 43.79 -47.19 -22.13
N ALA A 822 43.70 -48.41 -22.65
CA ALA A 822 44.74 -49.41 -22.55
C ALA A 822 45.85 -49.10 -23.57
N ASN A 823 46.76 -48.18 -23.23
CA ASN A 823 48.17 -48.15 -23.66
C ASN A 823 48.83 -46.81 -23.30
N SER A 824 49.43 -46.72 -22.11
CA SER A 824 50.78 -46.16 -21.85
C SER A 824 50.92 -45.67 -20.40
N GLY A 825 51.73 -46.39 -19.61
CA GLY A 825 52.53 -45.88 -18.47
C GLY A 825 51.90 -44.92 -17.46
N CYS A 826 51.27 -45.45 -16.41
CA CYS A 826 51.00 -44.70 -15.18
C CYS A 826 51.62 -45.43 -13.98
N GLY A 827 52.94 -45.27 -13.81
CA GLY A 827 53.70 -45.87 -12.72
C GLY A 827 54.82 -44.92 -12.31
N LYS A 828 54.82 -44.57 -11.01
CA LYS A 828 55.71 -43.63 -10.29
C LYS A 828 55.24 -42.18 -10.28
N THR A 829 54.50 -41.83 -9.22
CA THR A 829 54.82 -40.77 -8.23
C THR A 829 53.58 -40.64 -7.33
N ILE A 830 53.58 -41.31 -6.17
CA ILE A 830 52.83 -40.97 -4.92
C ILE A 830 53.31 -42.03 -3.91
N PHE A 831 54.35 -41.69 -3.16
CA PHE A 831 54.72 -42.34 -1.91
C PHE A 831 55.61 -41.32 -1.20
N ILE A 832 55.03 -40.57 -0.26
CA ILE A 832 55.68 -39.94 0.90
C ILE A 832 54.56 -39.45 1.83
N ASN A 833 54.64 -39.91 3.08
CA ASN A 833 54.01 -39.43 4.32
C ASN A 833 52.55 -39.80 4.66
N VAL A 834 52.39 -41.02 5.18
CA VAL A 834 51.44 -41.35 6.25
C VAL A 834 52.24 -42.10 7.31
N LEU A 835 52.66 -41.45 8.40
CA LEU A 835 53.13 -42.06 9.67
C LEU A 835 53.48 -40.94 10.68
N ASP A 836 52.55 -40.64 11.59
CA ASP A 836 52.84 -40.31 13.01
C ASP A 836 51.53 -40.04 13.77
N VAL A 837 50.82 -41.10 14.16
CA VAL A 837 49.71 -41.07 15.12
C VAL A 837 49.88 -42.22 16.09
N ALA A 838 50.84 -42.10 17.02
CA ALA A 838 51.06 -43.06 18.08
C ALA A 838 51.68 -42.41 19.33
N PHE A 839 51.07 -41.37 19.90
CA PHE A 839 51.47 -40.90 21.24
C PHE A 839 50.36 -40.33 22.14
N VAL A 840 49.08 -40.38 21.77
CA VAL A 840 48.00 -39.74 22.57
C VAL A 840 46.98 -40.75 23.13
N SER A 841 47.44 -41.88 23.66
CA SER A 841 46.56 -42.88 24.31
C SER A 841 46.76 -43.06 25.82
N ALA A 842 47.73 -42.37 26.46
CA ALA A 842 48.01 -42.57 27.88
C ALA A 842 47.44 -41.49 28.84
N SER A 843 46.96 -40.34 28.37
CA SER A 843 46.57 -39.22 29.25
C SER A 843 45.05 -38.99 29.41
N ARG A 844 44.20 -39.71 28.67
CA ARG A 844 42.73 -39.54 28.69
C ARG A 844 42.02 -40.05 29.95
N ARG A 845 42.67 -40.85 30.82
CA ARG A 845 42.02 -41.39 32.03
C ARG A 845 42.09 -40.47 33.26
N ARG A 846 42.84 -39.36 33.23
CA ARG A 846 42.90 -38.40 34.36
C ARG A 846 42.04 -37.15 34.17
N LEU A 847 41.57 -36.83 32.97
CA LEU A 847 40.70 -35.67 32.73
C LEU A 847 39.20 -35.99 32.87
N LEU A 848 38.79 -37.25 32.67
CA LEU A 848 37.38 -37.66 32.71
C LEU A 848 36.74 -37.61 34.12
N ALA A 849 37.55 -37.46 35.18
CA ALA A 849 37.06 -37.34 36.56
C ALA A 849 36.86 -35.88 37.02
N ALA A 850 37.33 -34.88 36.25
CA ALA A 850 37.18 -33.46 36.58
C ALA A 850 36.01 -32.79 35.82
N THR A 851 35.53 -33.39 34.72
CA THR A 851 34.45 -32.83 33.90
C THR A 851 33.05 -33.11 34.45
N ILE A 852 32.90 -34.12 35.33
CA ILE A 852 31.60 -34.49 35.92
C ILE A 852 31.18 -33.54 37.06
N ASP A 853 32.11 -32.79 37.69
CA ASP A 853 31.79 -31.84 38.78
C ASP A 853 31.48 -30.41 38.28
N VAL A 854 31.92 -30.05 37.06
CA VAL A 854 31.63 -28.72 36.46
C VAL A 854 30.27 -28.72 35.76
N GLN A 855 29.87 -29.83 35.14
CA GLN A 855 28.59 -29.92 34.43
C GLN A 855 27.38 -29.89 35.39
N ALA A 856 27.53 -30.36 36.64
CA ALA A 856 26.51 -30.24 37.68
C ALA A 856 26.38 -28.82 38.28
N ARG A 857 27.35 -27.92 38.05
CA ARG A 857 27.28 -26.51 38.49
C ARG A 857 26.74 -25.54 37.44
N VAL A 858 26.75 -25.93 36.17
CA VAL A 858 26.20 -25.11 35.06
C VAL A 858 24.69 -25.37 34.92
N GLU A 859 24.23 -26.60 35.09
CA GLU A 859 22.79 -26.92 35.05
C GLU A 859 21.99 -26.38 36.25
N GLY A 860 22.66 -26.00 37.35
CA GLY A 860 22.04 -25.30 38.48
C GLY A 860 21.99 -23.77 38.34
N ALA A 861 22.73 -23.17 37.39
CA ALA A 861 22.77 -21.72 37.18
C ALA A 861 21.73 -21.24 36.17
N ASP A 862 21.37 -22.06 35.17
CA ASP A 862 20.26 -21.75 34.24
C ASP A 862 18.87 -21.86 34.90
N ALA A 863 18.74 -22.59 36.00
CA ALA A 863 17.51 -22.63 36.80
C ALA A 863 17.32 -21.40 37.72
N GLN A 864 18.36 -20.59 37.97
CA GLN A 864 18.24 -19.33 38.74
C GLN A 864 18.14 -18.08 37.85
N LEU A 865 18.53 -18.16 36.57
CA LEU A 865 18.31 -17.08 35.59
C LEU A 865 16.91 -17.10 34.97
N ALA A 866 16.22 -18.25 34.97
CA ALA A 866 14.83 -18.36 34.53
C ALA A 866 13.81 -17.84 35.58
N ASP A 867 14.14 -17.89 36.89
CA ASP A 867 13.29 -17.35 37.97
C ASP A 867 13.58 -15.88 38.33
N GLY A 868 14.76 -15.35 37.99
CA GLY A 868 15.14 -13.96 38.27
C GLY A 868 14.54 -12.91 37.31
N VAL A 869 13.99 -13.33 36.17
CA VAL A 869 13.22 -12.46 35.26
C VAL A 869 11.74 -12.37 35.68
N ALA A 870 11.29 -13.25 36.58
CA ALA A 870 9.91 -13.32 37.04
C ALA A 870 9.63 -12.52 38.35
N GLN A 871 10.65 -11.99 39.03
CA GLN A 871 10.47 -11.13 40.20
C GLN A 871 11.38 -9.90 40.08
N GLY A 872 10.80 -8.79 39.63
CA GLY A 872 11.53 -7.54 39.43
C GLY A 872 12.17 -7.03 40.72
N GLU A 873 13.49 -7.19 40.83
CA GLU A 873 14.33 -6.41 41.74
C GLU A 873 15.47 -5.75 40.95
N GLN A 874 15.71 -4.47 41.25
CA GLN A 874 16.78 -3.66 40.69
C GLN A 874 18.17 -4.22 41.06
N LEU A 875 19.04 -4.34 40.06
CA LEU A 875 20.48 -4.24 40.27
C LEU A 875 20.99 -2.96 39.61
N ASP A 876 21.35 -2.00 40.46
CA ASP A 876 22.02 -0.75 40.11
C ASP A 876 23.34 -1.00 39.37
N GLY A 877 23.58 -0.22 38.31
CA GLY A 877 24.95 0.05 37.86
C GLY A 877 25.25 -0.05 36.37
N VAL A 878 24.44 0.54 35.47
CA VAL A 878 24.96 1.18 34.24
C VAL A 878 24.09 2.41 33.93
N GLY A 879 24.74 3.56 33.76
CA GLY A 879 24.13 4.89 33.68
C GLY A 879 23.14 5.09 32.53
N ARG A 880 22.07 5.78 32.88
CA ARG A 880 20.88 6.19 32.12
C ARG A 880 21.20 7.35 31.15
N VAL A 881 20.66 7.30 29.93
CA VAL A 881 20.23 8.51 29.20
C VAL A 881 18.72 8.42 29.05
N GLU A 882 17.99 9.08 29.94
CA GLU A 882 16.56 9.33 29.82
C GLU A 882 16.34 10.72 29.22
N ARG A 883 15.44 10.77 28.23
CA ARG A 883 14.66 11.96 27.89
C ARG A 883 13.77 12.30 29.09
N SER A 884 13.69 13.58 29.46
CA SER A 884 12.59 14.11 30.26
C SER A 884 11.81 15.16 29.47
N THR A 885 10.49 14.98 29.42
CA THR A 885 9.47 16.03 29.34
C THR A 885 9.24 16.50 30.80
N SER A 886 9.00 17.76 31.18
CA SER A 886 8.12 18.79 30.62
C SER A 886 8.22 20.12 31.42
N GLN A 887 7.70 21.21 30.82
CA GLN A 887 6.91 22.30 31.45
C GLN A 887 7.62 23.59 31.98
N TRP A 888 7.52 24.71 31.24
CA TRP A 888 6.67 25.91 31.51
C TRP A 888 7.15 27.18 30.76
N GLN A 889 6.16 28.02 30.45
CA GLN A 889 6.14 29.38 29.86
C GLN A 889 7.32 30.31 30.22
N VAL A 890 7.65 31.28 29.34
CA VAL A 890 7.68 32.74 29.64
C VAL A 890 7.54 33.52 28.31
N GLY A 891 6.80 34.65 28.37
CA GLY A 891 6.45 35.50 27.23
C GLY A 891 7.46 36.58 26.80
N VAL A 892 6.92 37.44 25.94
CA VAL A 892 7.51 38.56 25.18
C VAL A 892 8.08 39.68 26.07
N THR A 893 9.28 40.22 25.74
CA THR A 893 9.52 41.65 25.36
C THR A 893 11.01 41.99 25.07
N GLU A 894 11.16 42.78 23.98
CA GLU A 894 12.13 43.85 23.66
C GLU A 894 13.68 43.66 23.67
N GLY A 895 14.30 43.87 22.49
CA GLY A 895 15.14 45.06 22.27
C GLY A 895 16.61 44.89 21.87
N SER A 896 16.93 45.21 20.60
CA SER A 896 18.19 45.79 20.05
C SER A 896 19.53 45.02 20.24
N SER A 897 20.55 45.02 19.40
CA SER A 897 20.97 45.68 18.15
C SER A 897 22.32 45.04 17.76
N ASP A 898 22.66 45.02 16.46
CA ASP A 898 24.00 45.02 15.82
C ASP A 898 25.20 44.32 16.52
N ASP A 899 25.88 43.39 15.85
CA ASP A 899 26.90 43.72 14.83
C ASP A 899 27.75 42.48 14.43
N GLY A 900 28.23 42.48 13.19
CA GLY A 900 29.58 42.02 12.79
C GLY A 900 30.12 40.62 13.08
N SER A 901 30.44 39.93 11.97
CA SER A 901 31.69 39.20 11.70
C SER A 901 31.83 37.70 12.05
N GLY A 902 31.90 36.89 10.98
CA GLY A 902 33.10 36.11 10.60
C GLY A 902 33.59 35.00 11.54
N GLY A 903 33.48 33.75 11.08
CA GLY A 903 34.35 32.67 11.57
C GLY A 903 33.78 31.27 11.34
N SER A 904 34.29 30.56 10.34
CA SER A 904 34.19 29.10 10.24
C SER A 904 34.73 28.44 11.52
N PRO A 905 34.27 27.23 11.86
CA PRO A 905 35.26 26.16 11.92
C PRO A 905 34.81 24.80 11.41
N ARG A 906 35.87 24.09 10.98
CA ARG A 906 36.02 22.67 10.66
C ARG A 906 35.29 21.73 11.63
N TRP A 907 34.71 20.68 11.07
CA TRP A 907 34.28 19.50 11.80
C TRP A 907 35.39 18.44 11.80
N GLN A 908 35.70 17.94 12.99
CA GLN A 908 36.34 16.65 13.25
C GLN A 908 35.27 15.56 13.27
#